data_AF-A0A449BLK7-F1
#
_entry.id   AF-A0A449BLK7-F1
#
_cell.length_a   1.000
_cell.length_b   1.000
_cell.length_c   1.000
_cell.angle_alpha   90.00
_cell.angle_beta   90.00
_cell.angle_gamma   90.00
#
_symmetry.space_group_name_H-M   'P 1'
#
loop_
_entity.id
_entity.type
_entity.pdbx_description
1 polymer ?
#
loop_
_entity_poly.entity_id
_entity_poly.type
_entity_poly.pdbx_seq_one_letter_code
_entity_poly.pdbx_strand_id
1 'polypeptide(L)'
;MKKILFILLCISVLLIACVKKEIVLPGNDTSKFTETEDDKLIVESVLAPNSTIDGSLAAFARYEKQPNEFPLTFKESITRFHHLVFEFDAVYPVKEMVIHNEDLVYIHIEYSFDKQGFTRIKTTDLNKGENRISLDGINAYAIRLVFPDDKKYTINDVYFTLALGMITKQREDWFNAFYQRKGWTGADGIFSFNLDGTHHLNNDSEKLFIFSDTFVGELYEEAEYRKTMVMINNSVGYLDPKKPLGENLTFFYKESLLGAPKTVFTPEAYQGRQLRNLLDYDGLNPGASKDGLLVKDSFGKQYLTEGNEAEFTIDLQAVKTLSSINIWNYNDEVSFGATEVSIYLSNDNLTYTLFETTTLALASGSNEEQLTKSIELSEEARFVKFLIKNNESKIGLGKIYIEDHNLAPLFGTIFGKEAVTELNGVENSSRLWLQDGLVLNNKFYVYPILVKDVPGAFKVHSVNLIEVPIVNNRLVYEETKYLNTPLQVRTDDGGEIFYGAGIMEHVDKDGYIYIYGYKDLNGRFLTVARYKPEDIKDFNKYEFFDGVSFQRDIRKSAPLMKGVSAELSVTYLEEGENKGKYMLVSIENTTSGRVVISYSDTPYGPFSPFEMIYQTTEHTYLDAFTYNAKMHPSISKPGRYIITYNVNSTNMNSLRNSLIYYPRFIELIEVKRKEAKWNKGI
;
A
#
# COMPACT_ATOMS: atom_id res chain seq x y z
N MET A 1 -16.17 90.02 23.85
CA MET A 1 -16.00 88.61 24.28
C MET A 1 -15.95 87.77 23.01
N LYS A 2 -14.76 87.25 22.65
CA LYS A 2 -14.32 85.88 22.97
C LYS A 2 -15.17 84.83 22.23
N LYS A 3 -14.67 83.81 21.56
CA LYS A 3 -13.34 83.34 21.11
C LYS A 3 -13.67 81.89 20.68
N ILE A 4 -13.08 81.39 19.59
CA ILE A 4 -12.68 79.96 19.42
C ILE A 4 -13.89 79.00 19.20
N LEU A 5 -14.08 78.29 18.07
CA LEU A 5 -13.23 77.33 17.36
C LEU A 5 -14.09 76.96 16.10
N PHE A 6 -13.80 77.30 14.85
CA PHE A 6 -12.64 76.99 14.01
C PHE A 6 -12.26 75.50 14.05
N ILE A 7 -12.59 74.78 12.98
CA ILE A 7 -12.16 73.43 12.52
C ILE A 7 -13.41 72.60 12.19
N LEU A 8 -13.95 72.78 10.97
CA LEU A 8 -14.66 71.70 10.26
C LEU A 8 -15.05 72.03 8.80
N LEU A 9 -14.66 73.18 8.25
CA LEU A 9 -15.01 73.50 6.87
C LEU A 9 -13.88 74.30 6.22
N CYS A 10 -12.90 73.60 5.66
CA CYS A 10 -11.98 74.00 4.59
C CYS A 10 -10.73 73.11 4.65
N ILE A 11 -10.76 72.00 3.90
CA ILE A 11 -9.70 71.48 3.04
C ILE A 11 -10.40 70.40 2.21
N SER A 12 -10.99 70.83 1.10
CA SER A 12 -11.57 70.00 0.07
C SER A 12 -10.73 70.19 -1.19
N VAL A 13 -9.44 69.81 -1.15
CA VAL A 13 -8.56 69.65 -2.32
C VAL A 13 -7.47 68.63 -1.98
N LEU A 14 -7.28 67.64 -2.87
CA LEU A 14 -6.18 66.66 -2.95
C LEU A 14 -6.14 65.50 -1.93
N LEU A 15 -7.14 64.61 -2.03
CA LEU A 15 -6.90 63.17 -1.90
C LEU A 15 -7.12 62.56 -3.28
N ILE A 16 -6.07 62.56 -4.10
CA ILE A 16 -5.98 61.61 -5.21
C ILE A 16 -5.88 60.25 -4.52
N ALA A 17 -7.02 59.58 -4.38
CA ALA A 17 -7.05 58.15 -4.16
C ALA A 17 -6.27 57.55 -5.34
N CYS A 18 -5.06 57.08 -5.07
CA CYS A 18 -4.35 56.18 -5.96
C CYS A 18 -5.16 54.88 -5.95
N VAL A 19 -6.19 54.82 -6.78
CA VAL A 19 -6.83 53.57 -7.16
C VAL A 19 -5.70 52.79 -7.82
N LYS A 20 -5.10 51.84 -7.09
CA LYS A 20 -4.25 50.82 -7.68
C LYS A 20 -5.12 50.16 -8.74
N LYS A 21 -4.88 50.53 -9.99
CA LYS A 21 -5.51 49.93 -11.16
C LYS A 21 -5.18 48.46 -11.05
N GLU A 22 -6.18 47.64 -10.72
CA GLU A 22 -6.03 46.20 -10.67
C GLU A 22 -5.60 45.79 -12.08
N ILE A 23 -4.33 45.42 -12.23
CA ILE A 23 -3.81 44.98 -13.51
C ILE A 23 -4.49 43.63 -13.74
N VAL A 24 -5.52 43.62 -14.57
CA VAL A 24 -6.10 42.38 -15.08
C VAL A 24 -5.03 41.74 -15.96
N LEU A 25 -4.30 40.81 -15.36
CA LEU A 25 -3.29 40.02 -16.07
C LEU A 25 -4.04 39.03 -16.98
N PRO A 26 -3.70 38.92 -18.28
CA PRO A 26 -4.25 37.87 -19.13
C PRO A 26 -3.89 36.48 -18.57
N GLY A 27 -4.61 35.43 -18.97
CA GLY A 27 -4.36 34.05 -18.51
C GLY A 27 -2.89 33.62 -18.66
N ASN A 28 -2.41 32.77 -17.76
CA ASN A 28 -1.07 32.18 -17.82
C ASN A 28 -1.13 30.97 -18.77
N ASP A 29 -0.72 31.16 -20.03
CA ASP A 29 -0.71 30.08 -21.02
C ASP A 29 0.46 29.14 -20.76
N THR A 30 0.16 27.95 -20.24
CA THR A 30 1.12 26.86 -19.97
C THR A 30 1.11 25.78 -21.04
N SER A 31 0.43 25.99 -22.18
CA SER A 31 0.24 24.98 -23.23
C SER A 31 1.53 24.45 -23.87
N LYS A 32 2.66 25.15 -23.71
CA LYS A 32 3.97 24.71 -24.19
C LYS A 32 4.69 23.74 -23.24
N PHE A 33 4.19 23.54 -22.01
CA PHE A 33 4.71 22.51 -21.14
C PHE A 33 4.18 21.15 -21.60
N THR A 34 5.09 20.28 -22.05
CA THR A 34 4.77 18.98 -22.66
C THR A 34 5.32 17.79 -21.86
N GLU A 35 5.93 18.08 -20.71
CA GLU A 35 6.66 17.11 -19.87
C GLU A 35 7.86 16.51 -20.62
N THR A 36 8.51 17.31 -21.48
CA THR A 36 9.69 16.93 -22.25
C THR A 36 10.93 17.60 -21.67
N GLU A 37 12.08 16.92 -21.71
CA GLU A 37 13.37 17.49 -21.32
C GLU A 37 13.58 18.88 -21.94
N ASP A 38 14.13 19.81 -21.16
CA ASP A 38 14.32 21.24 -21.46
C ASP A 38 13.05 22.10 -21.45
N ASP A 39 11.87 21.54 -21.22
CA ASP A 39 10.67 22.35 -21.05
C ASP A 39 10.85 23.33 -19.89
N LYS A 40 10.40 24.59 -20.07
CA LYS A 40 10.32 25.55 -18.97
C LYS A 40 9.33 25.01 -17.93
N LEU A 41 9.68 25.08 -16.64
CA LEU A 41 8.81 24.60 -15.56
C LEU A 41 7.69 25.60 -15.25
N ILE A 42 6.55 25.06 -14.85
CA ILE A 42 5.41 25.84 -14.37
C ILE A 42 5.70 26.27 -12.94
N VAL A 43 5.82 27.59 -12.72
CA VAL A 43 5.88 28.18 -11.38
C VAL A 43 4.47 28.52 -10.96
N GLU A 44 3.97 27.82 -9.95
CA GLU A 44 2.64 27.99 -9.39
C GLU A 44 2.55 29.29 -8.59
N SER A 45 3.57 29.56 -7.76
CA SER A 45 3.62 30.77 -6.94
C SER A 45 5.04 31.30 -6.77
N VAL A 46 5.15 32.61 -6.59
CA VAL A 46 6.40 33.27 -6.20
C VAL A 46 6.15 34.06 -4.92
N LEU A 47 6.98 33.83 -3.90
CA LEU A 47 6.86 34.44 -2.59
C LEU A 47 8.13 35.20 -2.22
N ALA A 48 7.97 36.32 -1.53
CA ALA A 48 9.09 37.10 -0.99
C ALA A 48 8.89 37.39 0.52
N PRO A 49 8.83 36.35 1.36
CA PRO A 49 8.25 36.43 2.72
C PRO A 49 8.95 37.43 3.65
N ASN A 50 10.24 37.70 3.39
CA ASN A 50 11.06 38.55 4.24
C ASN A 50 11.34 39.92 3.61
N SER A 51 10.78 40.25 2.45
CA SER A 51 11.24 41.41 1.66
C SER A 51 10.13 42.39 1.33
N THR A 52 10.45 43.67 1.41
CA THR A 52 9.69 44.73 0.77
C THR A 52 10.11 44.82 -0.70
N ILE A 53 9.15 44.67 -1.61
CA ILE A 53 9.38 44.63 -3.06
C ILE A 53 8.52 45.67 -3.79
N ASP A 54 9.06 46.21 -4.88
CA ASP A 54 8.28 46.87 -5.94
C ASP A 54 8.14 45.91 -7.12
N GLY A 55 6.90 45.70 -7.57
CA GLY A 55 6.55 44.78 -8.65
C GLY A 55 5.38 43.87 -8.25
N SER A 56 4.98 42.97 -9.14
CA SER A 56 3.92 41.98 -8.89
C SER A 56 4.51 40.58 -8.93
N LEU A 57 4.51 39.88 -7.79
CA LEU A 57 4.96 38.48 -7.71
C LEU A 57 4.14 37.56 -8.63
N ALA A 58 2.82 37.77 -8.69
CA ALA A 58 1.95 37.01 -9.58
C ALA A 58 2.27 37.27 -11.06
N ALA A 59 2.57 38.52 -11.44
CA ALA A 59 3.02 38.80 -12.81
C ALA A 59 4.43 38.24 -13.08
N PHE A 60 5.29 38.21 -12.07
CA PHE A 60 6.61 37.60 -12.14
C PHE A 60 6.55 36.06 -12.23
N ALA A 61 5.51 35.40 -11.73
CA ALA A 61 5.36 33.95 -11.82
C ALA A 61 4.94 33.46 -13.24
N ARG A 62 4.59 34.37 -14.16
CA ARG A 62 4.05 33.99 -15.48
C ARG A 62 5.00 33.11 -16.28
N TYR A 63 4.41 32.10 -16.89
CA TYR A 63 5.10 31.09 -17.70
C TYR A 63 5.66 31.68 -18.98
N GLU A 64 4.81 32.35 -19.77
CA GLU A 64 5.22 33.12 -20.95
C GLU A 64 5.27 34.61 -20.60
N LYS A 65 6.47 35.18 -20.65
CA LYS A 65 6.75 36.61 -20.54
C LYS A 65 8.12 36.92 -21.12
N GLN A 66 8.32 38.15 -21.59
CA GLN A 66 9.63 38.60 -22.04
C GLN A 66 10.54 38.91 -20.85
N PRO A 67 11.87 38.72 -20.98
CA PRO A 67 12.81 39.25 -20.00
C PRO A 67 12.57 40.76 -19.82
N ASN A 68 12.47 41.21 -18.56
CA ASN A 68 12.16 42.59 -18.15
C ASN A 68 10.68 43.02 -18.22
N GLU A 69 9.73 42.14 -18.55
CA GLU A 69 8.32 42.54 -18.61
C GLU A 69 7.73 42.88 -17.23
N PHE A 70 8.14 42.14 -16.19
CA PHE A 70 7.60 42.29 -14.83
C PHE A 70 8.69 42.29 -13.75
N PRO A 71 9.72 43.15 -13.80
CA PRO A 71 10.86 43.07 -12.89
C PRO A 71 10.44 43.25 -11.42
N LEU A 72 11.16 42.60 -10.52
CA LEU A 72 11.04 42.79 -9.07
C LEU A 72 12.22 43.59 -8.56
N THR A 73 11.93 44.67 -7.83
CA THR A 73 12.96 45.46 -7.12
C THR A 73 12.85 45.24 -5.63
N PHE A 74 13.89 44.65 -5.03
CA PHE A 74 14.00 44.38 -3.61
C PHE A 74 14.59 45.60 -2.90
N LYS A 75 13.90 46.07 -1.85
CA LYS A 75 14.25 47.30 -1.14
C LYS A 75 14.92 47.09 0.20
N GLU A 76 14.23 46.35 1.06
CA GLU A 76 14.60 46.10 2.45
C GLU A 76 14.09 44.72 2.84
N SER A 77 14.81 44.03 3.70
CA SER A 77 14.39 42.78 4.31
C SER A 77 14.24 42.95 5.82
N ILE A 78 13.26 42.24 6.39
CA ILE A 78 13.13 42.11 7.85
C ILE A 78 14.22 41.22 8.45
N THR A 79 15.00 40.54 7.60
CA THR A 79 16.21 39.80 7.97
C THR A 79 17.42 40.43 7.27
N ARG A 80 18.64 39.92 7.48
CA ARG A 80 19.81 40.41 6.73
C ARG A 80 19.86 39.92 5.27
N PHE A 81 18.87 39.14 4.84
CA PHE A 81 18.82 38.51 3.52
C PHE A 81 17.42 38.56 2.92
N HIS A 82 17.34 38.90 1.64
CA HIS A 82 16.13 38.68 0.85
C HIS A 82 15.95 37.20 0.56
N HIS A 83 14.69 36.74 0.67
CA HIS A 83 14.26 35.43 0.23
C HIS A 83 13.30 35.59 -0.93
N LEU A 84 13.57 34.92 -2.06
CA LEU A 84 12.66 34.78 -3.19
C LEU A 84 12.41 33.30 -3.42
N VAL A 85 11.18 32.85 -3.20
CA VAL A 85 10.77 31.44 -3.27
C VAL A 85 9.92 31.23 -4.50
N PHE A 86 10.25 30.22 -5.29
CA PHE A 86 9.49 29.73 -6.43
C PHE A 86 8.90 28.38 -6.04
N GLU A 87 7.58 28.29 -5.98
CA GLU A 87 6.88 27.03 -5.76
C GLU A 87 6.35 26.50 -7.08
N PHE A 88 6.54 25.22 -7.33
CA PHE A 88 5.98 24.52 -8.47
C PHE A 88 4.64 23.86 -8.08
N ASP A 89 3.92 23.30 -9.05
CA ASP A 89 2.66 22.55 -8.84
C ASP A 89 2.90 21.04 -8.59
N ALA A 90 4.15 20.59 -8.69
CA ALA A 90 4.58 19.21 -8.50
C ALA A 90 6.05 19.17 -8.04
N VAL A 91 6.53 18.00 -7.65
CA VAL A 91 7.98 17.76 -7.51
C VAL A 91 8.54 17.53 -8.91
N TYR A 92 9.47 18.39 -9.34
CA TYR A 92 10.10 18.30 -10.66
C TYR A 92 11.60 17.97 -10.54
N PRO A 93 12.16 17.16 -11.45
CA PRO A 93 13.61 17.05 -11.62
C PRO A 93 14.11 18.32 -12.33
N VAL A 94 14.76 19.23 -11.61
CA VAL A 94 15.14 20.55 -12.12
C VAL A 94 16.53 20.52 -12.77
N LYS A 95 16.62 20.81 -14.07
CA LYS A 95 17.87 20.78 -14.84
C LYS A 95 18.73 22.01 -14.63
N GLU A 96 18.17 23.18 -14.90
CA GLU A 96 18.84 24.47 -14.76
C GLU A 96 17.87 25.56 -14.31
N MET A 97 18.43 26.58 -13.68
CA MET A 97 17.81 27.86 -13.43
C MET A 97 18.45 28.91 -14.34
N VAL A 98 17.64 29.75 -14.96
CA VAL A 98 18.06 30.92 -15.71
C VAL A 98 17.56 32.16 -14.99
N ILE A 99 18.47 33.05 -14.61
CA ILE A 99 18.18 34.31 -13.93
C ILE A 99 18.70 35.49 -14.72
N HIS A 100 17.84 36.47 -14.96
CA HIS A 100 18.16 37.77 -15.52
C HIS A 100 18.14 38.81 -14.40
N ASN A 101 19.26 39.49 -14.17
CA ASN A 101 19.41 40.48 -13.11
C ASN A 101 20.27 41.67 -13.56
N GLU A 102 20.16 42.80 -12.86
CA GLU A 102 20.97 43.98 -13.14
C GLU A 102 22.21 44.10 -12.24
N ASP A 103 22.05 43.81 -10.93
CA ASP A 103 23.00 44.25 -9.90
C ASP A 103 23.37 43.20 -8.86
N LEU A 104 22.82 41.96 -8.97
CA LEU A 104 23.15 40.89 -8.03
C LEU A 104 24.55 40.35 -8.31
N VAL A 105 25.33 40.22 -7.24
CA VAL A 105 26.71 39.71 -7.30
C VAL A 105 26.76 38.21 -7.03
N TYR A 106 25.96 37.73 -6.09
CA TYR A 106 25.88 36.31 -5.76
C TYR A 106 24.52 35.95 -5.16
N ILE A 107 24.18 34.67 -5.23
CA ILE A 107 23.00 34.08 -4.60
C ILE A 107 23.34 32.76 -3.92
N HIS A 108 22.68 32.45 -2.82
CA HIS A 108 22.56 31.07 -2.35
C HIS A 108 21.28 30.46 -2.94
N ILE A 109 21.41 29.28 -3.52
CA ILE A 109 20.29 28.53 -4.08
C ILE A 109 19.99 27.38 -3.14
N GLU A 110 18.74 27.30 -2.71
CA GLU A 110 18.23 26.28 -1.82
C GLU A 110 17.01 25.62 -2.47
N TYR A 111 16.75 24.35 -2.19
CA TYR A 111 15.57 23.66 -2.66
C TYR A 111 14.78 23.06 -1.50
N SER A 112 13.49 22.86 -1.74
CA SER A 112 12.61 22.10 -0.86
C SER A 112 11.95 20.99 -1.65
N PHE A 113 11.93 19.79 -1.09
CA PHE A 113 11.24 18.63 -1.67
C PHE A 113 9.77 18.54 -1.24
N ASP A 114 9.40 19.19 -0.13
CA ASP A 114 8.11 19.02 0.56
C ASP A 114 7.47 20.33 1.03
N LYS A 115 8.05 21.48 0.67
CA LYS A 115 7.70 22.86 1.10
C LYS A 115 7.95 23.18 2.59
N GLN A 116 8.40 22.24 3.41
CA GLN A 116 8.59 22.48 4.84
C GLN A 116 10.01 22.95 5.17
N GLY A 117 11.01 22.29 4.58
CA GLY A 117 12.42 22.56 4.80
C GLY A 117 13.14 22.95 3.52
N PHE A 118 14.14 23.81 3.63
CA PHE A 118 15.02 24.16 2.50
C PHE A 118 16.45 23.69 2.79
N THR A 119 17.04 23.02 1.80
CA THR A 119 18.44 22.56 1.83
C THR A 119 19.25 23.35 0.81
N ARG A 120 20.43 23.81 1.21
CA ARG A 120 21.32 24.56 0.31
C ARG A 120 21.92 23.64 -0.74
N ILE A 121 21.79 24.04 -2.00
CA ILE A 121 22.39 23.37 -3.16
C ILE A 121 23.80 23.91 -3.36
N LYS A 122 23.91 25.21 -3.66
CA LYS A 122 25.18 25.88 -3.98
C LYS A 122 25.08 27.40 -3.79
N THR A 123 26.24 28.05 -3.73
CA THR A 123 26.38 29.51 -3.83
C THR A 123 26.97 29.82 -5.19
N THR A 124 26.39 30.80 -5.89
CA THR A 124 26.76 31.11 -7.27
C THR A 124 26.96 32.60 -7.44
N ASP A 125 28.10 32.97 -8.01
CA ASP A 125 28.36 34.34 -8.46
C ASP A 125 27.58 34.62 -9.75
N LEU A 126 27.05 35.83 -9.86
CA LEU A 126 26.23 36.28 -10.98
C LEU A 126 26.90 37.44 -11.70
N ASN A 127 26.75 37.45 -13.01
CA ASN A 127 27.03 38.61 -13.85
C ASN A 127 25.75 39.42 -14.06
N LYS A 128 25.91 40.69 -14.45
CA LYS A 128 24.81 41.48 -15.00
C LYS A 128 24.27 40.81 -16.28
N GLY A 129 22.95 40.68 -16.39
CA GLY A 129 22.26 40.04 -17.50
C GLY A 129 21.83 38.60 -17.21
N GLU A 130 21.81 37.76 -18.24
CA GLU A 130 21.44 36.34 -18.17
C GLU A 130 22.54 35.50 -17.51
N ASN A 131 22.15 34.66 -16.56
CA ASN A 131 23.00 33.65 -15.96
C ASN A 131 22.29 32.31 -16.00
N ARG A 132 22.98 31.26 -16.45
CA ARG A 132 22.49 29.88 -16.49
C ARG A 132 23.21 29.04 -15.45
N ILE A 133 22.44 28.36 -14.62
CA ILE A 133 22.95 27.67 -13.44
C ILE A 133 22.38 26.27 -13.43
N SER A 134 23.23 25.26 -13.62
CA SER A 134 22.80 23.86 -13.54
C SER A 134 22.41 23.51 -12.10
N LEU A 135 21.32 22.75 -11.97
CA LEU A 135 20.80 22.20 -10.72
C LEU A 135 20.86 20.66 -10.70
N ASP A 136 21.56 20.07 -11.67
CA ASP A 136 21.95 18.66 -11.69
C ASP A 136 20.77 17.66 -11.57
N GLY A 137 19.57 18.06 -12.02
CA GLY A 137 18.37 17.20 -12.02
C GLY A 137 17.75 17.02 -10.64
N ILE A 138 18.00 17.92 -9.68
CA ILE A 138 17.50 17.79 -8.32
C ILE A 138 15.96 17.79 -8.29
N ASN A 139 15.37 16.82 -7.60
CA ASN A 139 13.93 16.80 -7.38
C ASN A 139 13.55 17.90 -6.39
N ALA A 140 12.75 18.87 -6.84
CA ALA A 140 12.33 20.01 -6.04
C ALA A 140 10.85 20.33 -6.25
N TYR A 141 10.17 20.60 -5.14
CA TYR A 141 8.85 21.22 -5.11
C TYR A 141 8.98 22.75 -5.10
N ALA A 142 10.03 23.28 -4.45
CA ALA A 142 10.30 24.72 -4.44
C ALA A 142 11.79 25.02 -4.52
N ILE A 143 12.14 26.16 -5.11
CA ILE A 143 13.50 26.72 -5.12
C ILE A 143 13.47 28.07 -4.40
N ARG A 144 14.41 28.30 -3.48
CA ARG A 144 14.58 29.56 -2.78
C ARG A 144 15.93 30.17 -3.11
N LEU A 145 15.89 31.44 -3.52
CA LEU A 145 17.07 32.28 -3.69
C LEU A 145 17.25 33.14 -2.45
N VAL A 146 18.45 33.14 -1.90
CA VAL A 146 18.83 33.94 -0.73
C VAL A 146 20.00 34.85 -1.11
N PHE A 147 19.83 36.16 -0.90
CA PHE A 147 20.82 37.18 -1.25
C PHE A 147 20.80 38.33 -0.25
N PRO A 148 21.91 39.07 -0.06
CA PRO A 148 22.03 40.06 1.00
C PRO A 148 21.05 41.24 0.83
N ASP A 149 20.66 41.85 1.94
CA ASP A 149 19.99 43.15 1.99
C ASP A 149 21.00 44.26 2.34
N ASP A 150 21.99 44.45 1.47
CA ASP A 150 23.04 45.47 1.59
C ASP A 150 22.82 46.67 0.66
N LYS A 151 22.01 46.48 -0.38
CA LYS A 151 21.55 47.52 -1.32
C LYS A 151 20.27 47.07 -2.00
N LYS A 152 19.69 47.95 -2.82
CA LYS A 152 18.58 47.60 -3.70
C LYS A 152 19.06 46.70 -4.83
N TYR A 153 18.25 45.71 -5.17
CA TYR A 153 18.49 44.78 -6.26
C TYR A 153 17.29 44.70 -7.18
N THR A 154 17.53 44.64 -8.49
CA THR A 154 16.50 44.32 -9.49
C THR A 154 16.74 42.95 -10.12
N ILE A 155 15.71 42.10 -10.06
CA ILE A 155 15.64 40.82 -10.76
C ILE A 155 14.60 40.95 -11.87
N ASN A 156 15.02 40.73 -13.09
CA ASN A 156 14.21 40.98 -14.28
C ASN A 156 13.37 39.75 -14.65
N ASP A 157 13.95 38.55 -14.55
CA ASP A 157 13.25 37.29 -14.76
C ASP A 157 14.00 36.12 -14.10
N VAL A 158 13.27 35.07 -13.74
CA VAL A 158 13.80 33.77 -13.33
C VAL A 158 12.90 32.68 -13.93
N TYR A 159 13.52 31.67 -14.55
CA TYR A 159 12.82 30.45 -14.94
C TYR A 159 13.69 29.22 -14.74
N PHE A 160 13.06 28.06 -14.79
CA PHE A 160 13.69 26.76 -14.58
C PHE A 160 13.37 25.85 -15.77
N THR A 161 14.22 24.88 -16.06
CA THR A 161 13.94 23.87 -17.08
C THR A 161 13.97 22.45 -16.54
N LEU A 162 13.26 21.55 -17.21
CA LEU A 162 13.04 20.16 -16.82
C LEU A 162 14.22 19.26 -17.20
N ALA A 163 14.68 18.42 -16.28
CA ALA A 163 15.63 17.33 -16.55
C ALA A 163 14.90 16.02 -16.84
N LEU A 164 15.59 15.04 -17.41
CA LEU A 164 15.10 13.66 -17.40
C LEU A 164 14.93 13.16 -15.97
N GLY A 165 13.91 12.33 -15.73
CA GLY A 165 13.57 11.82 -14.42
C GLY A 165 12.07 11.61 -14.28
N MET A 166 11.57 11.74 -13.04
CA MET A 166 10.15 11.58 -12.72
C MET A 166 9.59 12.84 -12.09
N ILE A 167 8.42 13.28 -12.56
CA ILE A 167 7.61 14.33 -11.93
C ILE A 167 6.62 13.65 -10.99
N THR A 168 6.49 14.15 -9.76
CA THR A 168 5.48 13.64 -8.82
C THR A 168 4.45 14.71 -8.51
N LYS A 169 3.22 14.48 -8.96
CA LYS A 169 2.11 15.43 -8.84
C LYS A 169 1.00 14.87 -7.96
N GLN A 170 0.49 15.67 -7.02
CA GLN A 170 -0.70 15.29 -6.26
C GLN A 170 -1.94 15.32 -7.17
N ARG A 171 -2.86 14.37 -6.98
CA ARG A 171 -4.07 14.22 -7.79
C ARG A 171 -5.32 14.55 -6.98
N GLU A 172 -5.56 15.85 -6.83
CA GLU A 172 -6.73 16.38 -6.12
C GLU A 172 -8.06 15.97 -6.78
N ASP A 173 -8.06 15.81 -8.10
CA ASP A 173 -9.21 15.30 -8.86
C ASP A 173 -9.61 13.87 -8.44
N TRP A 174 -8.62 12.98 -8.24
CA TRP A 174 -8.88 11.64 -7.71
C TRP A 174 -9.30 11.67 -6.23
N PHE A 175 -8.66 12.52 -5.42
CA PHE A 175 -9.09 12.72 -4.04
C PHE A 175 -10.57 13.14 -3.98
N ASN A 176 -10.96 14.15 -4.77
CA ASN A 176 -12.32 14.67 -4.84
C ASN A 176 -13.33 13.64 -5.40
N ALA A 177 -12.91 12.79 -6.34
CA ALA A 177 -13.78 11.75 -6.88
C ALA A 177 -14.13 10.67 -5.85
N PHE A 178 -13.22 10.40 -4.92
CA PHE A 178 -13.51 9.53 -3.79
C PHE A 178 -14.34 10.28 -2.76
N TYR A 179 -14.08 11.58 -2.53
CA TYR A 179 -14.66 12.41 -1.45
C TYR A 179 -16.19 12.34 -1.35
N GLN A 180 -16.68 11.61 -0.35
CA GLN A 180 -18.11 11.42 -0.06
C GLN A 180 -18.49 12.04 1.29
N ARG A 181 -19.66 12.70 1.33
CA ARG A 181 -20.21 13.29 2.56
C ARG A 181 -21.20 12.39 3.30
N LYS A 182 -21.68 11.30 2.68
CA LYS A 182 -22.67 10.37 3.23
C LYS A 182 -22.43 8.95 2.72
N GLY A 183 -22.69 7.95 3.56
CA GLY A 183 -22.46 6.54 3.25
C GLY A 183 -20.99 6.20 3.51
N TRP A 184 -20.27 5.76 2.49
CA TRP A 184 -18.81 5.55 2.60
C TRP A 184 -18.12 6.89 2.83
N THR A 185 -17.37 7.07 3.92
CA THR A 185 -16.73 8.35 4.30
C THR A 185 -15.22 8.22 4.48
N GLY A 186 -14.62 7.24 3.82
CA GLY A 186 -13.19 6.99 3.81
C GLY A 186 -12.81 5.57 4.25
N ALA A 187 -11.69 5.08 3.75
CA ALA A 187 -11.11 3.81 4.14
C ALA A 187 -9.58 3.80 3.96
N ASP A 188 -8.93 2.77 4.49
CA ASP A 188 -7.55 2.40 4.18
C ASP A 188 -7.48 1.14 3.29
N GLY A 189 -6.28 0.63 3.02
CA GLY A 189 -6.07 -0.65 2.33
C GLY A 189 -6.63 -0.70 0.90
N ILE A 190 -6.44 0.38 0.13
CA ILE A 190 -7.02 0.51 -1.22
C ILE A 190 -6.26 -0.30 -2.27
N PHE A 191 -6.88 -1.29 -2.94
CA PHE A 191 -6.31 -1.96 -4.13
C PHE A 191 -7.28 -1.85 -5.30
N SER A 192 -6.81 -2.01 -6.54
CA SER A 192 -7.64 -1.86 -7.74
C SER A 192 -7.35 -2.88 -8.83
N PHE A 193 -8.39 -3.33 -9.53
CA PHE A 193 -8.33 -4.42 -10.52
C PHE A 193 -9.18 -4.11 -11.74
N ASN A 194 -8.78 -4.58 -12.93
CA ASN A 194 -9.68 -4.63 -14.08
C ASN A 194 -10.61 -5.85 -13.96
N LEU A 195 -11.92 -5.64 -14.04
CA LEU A 195 -12.90 -6.72 -13.88
C LEU A 195 -12.94 -7.72 -15.05
N ASP A 196 -12.36 -7.37 -16.19
CA ASP A 196 -12.17 -8.27 -17.32
C ASP A 196 -10.98 -9.24 -17.15
N GLY A 197 -10.21 -9.12 -16.06
CA GLY A 197 -9.05 -9.95 -15.80
C GLY A 197 -7.83 -9.59 -16.66
N THR A 198 -7.74 -8.37 -17.17
CA THR A 198 -6.51 -7.87 -17.79
C THR A 198 -5.61 -7.20 -16.75
N HIS A 199 -4.29 -7.39 -16.88
CA HIS A 199 -3.33 -6.90 -15.88
C HIS A 199 -2.42 -5.78 -16.40
N HIS A 200 -2.54 -5.48 -17.70
CA HIS A 200 -1.87 -4.33 -18.29
C HIS A 200 -2.40 -3.02 -17.68
N LEU A 201 -1.62 -1.97 -17.88
CA LEU A 201 -1.98 -0.60 -17.54
C LEU A 201 -3.38 -0.25 -18.10
N ASN A 202 -4.08 0.65 -17.40
CA ASN A 202 -5.48 1.07 -17.59
C ASN A 202 -6.09 0.82 -18.99
N ASN A 203 -7.22 0.13 -18.99
CA ASN A 203 -8.05 -0.14 -20.17
C ASN A 203 -9.52 0.33 -19.98
N ASP A 204 -10.40 0.01 -20.93
CA ASP A 204 -11.81 0.40 -20.89
C ASP A 204 -12.72 -0.49 -20.02
N SER A 205 -12.17 -1.50 -19.32
CA SER A 205 -12.94 -2.34 -18.39
C SER A 205 -13.35 -1.56 -17.15
N GLU A 206 -14.53 -1.86 -16.60
CA GLU A 206 -14.89 -1.43 -15.24
C GLU A 206 -13.81 -1.89 -14.25
N LYS A 207 -13.54 -1.05 -13.24
CA LYS A 207 -12.55 -1.31 -12.21
C LYS A 207 -13.23 -1.72 -10.92
N LEU A 208 -12.66 -2.71 -10.27
CA LEU A 208 -12.95 -3.07 -8.89
C LEU A 208 -11.94 -2.36 -7.98
N PHE A 209 -12.43 -1.73 -6.92
CA PHE A 209 -11.63 -1.32 -5.78
C PHE A 209 -12.00 -2.15 -4.57
N ILE A 210 -11.03 -2.50 -3.75
CA ILE A 210 -11.26 -3.07 -2.43
C ILE A 210 -10.60 -2.16 -1.40
N PHE A 211 -11.17 -2.15 -0.20
CA PHE A 211 -10.70 -1.36 0.93
C PHE A 211 -10.74 -2.20 2.20
N SER A 212 -9.85 -1.88 3.14
CA SER A 212 -9.83 -2.47 4.48
C SER A 212 -10.68 -1.64 5.45
N ASP A 213 -10.16 -1.21 6.60
CA ASP A 213 -10.97 -0.52 7.59
C ASP A 213 -11.60 0.74 6.98
N THR A 214 -12.93 0.80 7.03
CA THR A 214 -13.77 1.77 6.34
C THR A 214 -14.69 2.46 7.33
N PHE A 215 -14.76 3.79 7.27
CA PHE A 215 -15.78 4.57 7.95
C PHE A 215 -17.03 4.74 7.11
N VAL A 216 -18.18 4.40 7.68
CA VAL A 216 -19.49 4.65 7.10
C VAL A 216 -20.28 5.60 7.99
N GLY A 217 -20.89 6.64 7.42
CA GLY A 217 -21.63 7.65 8.17
C GLY A 217 -21.94 8.92 7.38
N GLU A 218 -22.03 10.04 8.09
CA GLU A 218 -22.35 11.36 7.53
C GLU A 218 -21.35 12.40 8.02
N LEU A 219 -20.98 13.35 7.16
CA LEU A 219 -20.20 14.54 7.50
C LEU A 219 -21.12 15.72 7.84
N TYR A 220 -20.61 16.71 8.58
CA TYR A 220 -21.27 18.01 8.68
C TYR A 220 -21.23 18.73 7.32
N GLU A 221 -22.27 19.52 6.99
CA GLU A 221 -22.36 20.20 5.69
C GLU A 221 -21.22 21.20 5.47
N GLU A 222 -20.90 21.99 6.50
CA GLU A 222 -19.92 23.06 6.45
C GLU A 222 -18.54 22.67 7.02
N ALA A 223 -18.31 21.40 7.36
CA ALA A 223 -17.06 20.97 7.98
C ALA A 223 -16.62 19.56 7.55
N GLU A 224 -15.32 19.31 7.57
CA GLU A 224 -14.69 18.02 7.26
C GLU A 224 -14.69 17.08 8.48
N TYR A 225 -15.78 17.10 9.25
CA TYR A 225 -15.91 16.28 10.44
C TYR A 225 -17.07 15.30 10.29
N ARG A 226 -16.84 14.06 10.71
CA ARG A 226 -17.85 13.02 10.82
C ARG A 226 -18.84 13.37 11.92
N LYS A 227 -20.11 13.53 11.53
CA LYS A 227 -21.28 13.67 12.41
C LYS A 227 -21.70 12.30 12.95
N THR A 228 -21.67 11.27 12.10
CA THR A 228 -21.84 9.87 12.47
C THR A 228 -20.70 9.06 11.87
N MET A 229 -20.22 8.04 12.59
CA MET A 229 -19.14 7.17 12.13
C MET A 229 -19.34 5.76 12.69
N VAL A 230 -19.39 4.79 11.80
CA VAL A 230 -19.33 3.35 12.09
C VAL A 230 -18.12 2.81 11.36
N MET A 231 -17.24 2.11 12.06
CA MET A 231 -16.13 1.41 11.44
C MET A 231 -16.59 -0.01 11.05
N ILE A 232 -16.43 -0.33 9.76
CA ILE A 232 -16.48 -1.69 9.22
C ILE A 232 -15.08 -2.06 8.71
N ASN A 233 -14.79 -3.34 8.49
CA ASN A 233 -13.40 -3.78 8.28
C ASN A 233 -13.01 -4.01 6.81
N ASN A 234 -13.97 -3.92 5.90
CA ASN A 234 -13.74 -3.88 4.47
C ASN A 234 -14.99 -3.43 3.72
N SER A 235 -14.75 -2.84 2.56
CA SER A 235 -15.76 -2.39 1.61
C SER A 235 -15.23 -2.53 0.17
N VAL A 236 -16.11 -2.34 -0.80
CA VAL A 236 -15.80 -2.48 -2.23
C VAL A 236 -16.19 -1.20 -2.97
N GLY A 237 -15.46 -0.84 -4.03
CA GLY A 237 -15.82 0.23 -4.95
C GLY A 237 -15.84 -0.25 -6.39
N TYR A 238 -16.64 0.40 -7.23
CA TYR A 238 -16.72 0.13 -8.67
C TYR A 238 -16.57 1.43 -9.44
N LEU A 239 -15.65 1.45 -10.40
CA LEU A 239 -15.39 2.59 -11.28
C LEU A 239 -15.71 2.25 -12.73
N ASP A 240 -16.55 3.06 -13.37
CA ASP A 240 -16.88 2.99 -14.79
C ASP A 240 -15.98 3.96 -15.60
N PRO A 241 -14.95 3.49 -16.32
CA PRO A 241 -14.03 4.37 -17.02
C PRO A 241 -14.69 5.18 -18.15
N LYS A 242 -15.92 4.84 -18.54
CA LYS A 242 -16.67 5.54 -19.61
C LYS A 242 -17.37 6.81 -19.11
N LYS A 243 -17.41 7.04 -17.80
CA LYS A 243 -18.00 8.22 -17.18
C LYS A 243 -16.92 9.18 -16.69
N PRO A 244 -17.22 10.50 -16.58
CA PRO A 244 -16.31 11.46 -16.00
C PRO A 244 -15.87 11.08 -14.57
N LEU A 245 -14.61 11.36 -14.24
CA LEU A 245 -14.07 11.16 -12.90
C LEU A 245 -14.90 11.97 -11.88
N GLY A 246 -15.40 11.29 -10.84
CA GLY A 246 -16.31 11.85 -9.83
C GLY A 246 -17.78 11.49 -10.02
N GLU A 247 -18.20 11.12 -11.23
CA GLU A 247 -19.53 10.54 -11.52
C GLU A 247 -19.47 9.03 -11.78
N ASN A 248 -18.26 8.49 -11.83
CA ASN A 248 -17.97 7.14 -12.27
C ASN A 248 -17.74 6.14 -11.15
N LEU A 249 -17.66 6.57 -9.89
CA LEU A 249 -17.31 5.75 -8.75
C LEU A 249 -18.54 5.48 -7.86
N THR A 250 -18.72 4.24 -7.46
CA THR A 250 -19.75 3.81 -6.50
C THR A 250 -19.12 2.94 -5.42
N PHE A 251 -19.66 2.98 -4.21
CA PHE A 251 -19.17 2.19 -3.07
C PHE A 251 -20.23 1.21 -2.60
N PHE A 252 -19.79 0.05 -2.13
CA PHE A 252 -20.61 -1.04 -1.63
C PHE A 252 -20.10 -1.54 -0.28
N TYR A 253 -21.02 -1.66 0.66
CA TYR A 253 -20.88 -2.37 1.92
C TYR A 253 -22.21 -3.06 2.22
N LYS A 254 -22.21 -4.09 3.08
CA LYS A 254 -23.45 -4.79 3.47
C LYS A 254 -24.21 -3.95 4.49
N GLU A 255 -25.52 -4.17 4.60
CA GLU A 255 -26.34 -3.58 5.66
C GLU A 255 -27.07 -4.68 6.42
N SER A 256 -27.22 -4.51 7.73
CA SER A 256 -28.11 -5.35 8.52
C SER A 256 -29.57 -5.09 8.16
N LEU A 257 -30.50 -5.95 8.62
CA LEU A 257 -31.94 -5.74 8.46
C LEU A 257 -32.45 -4.40 9.03
N LEU A 258 -31.71 -3.79 9.97
CA LEU A 258 -32.02 -2.49 10.57
C LEU A 258 -31.27 -1.32 9.89
N GLY A 259 -30.58 -1.56 8.77
CA GLY A 259 -29.84 -0.54 8.02
C GLY A 259 -28.47 -0.18 8.60
N ALA A 260 -27.99 -0.86 9.65
CA ALA A 260 -26.64 -0.63 10.17
C ALA A 260 -25.57 -1.17 9.20
N PRO A 261 -24.49 -0.41 8.90
CA PRO A 261 -23.40 -0.86 8.03
C PRO A 261 -22.71 -2.13 8.52
N LYS A 262 -22.31 -2.98 7.58
CA LYS A 262 -21.62 -4.26 7.79
C LYS A 262 -20.52 -4.49 6.75
N THR A 263 -19.47 -5.15 7.20
CA THR A 263 -18.33 -5.61 6.40
C THR A 263 -18.77 -6.53 5.25
N VAL A 264 -18.11 -6.44 4.09
CA VAL A 264 -18.44 -7.27 2.91
C VAL A 264 -17.94 -8.71 3.07
N PHE A 265 -16.66 -8.88 3.35
CA PHE A 265 -16.00 -10.16 3.60
C PHE A 265 -15.79 -10.36 5.09
N THR A 266 -16.36 -11.42 5.62
CA THR A 266 -16.49 -11.60 7.07
C THR A 266 -15.56 -12.71 7.56
N PRO A 267 -15.03 -12.59 8.80
CA PRO A 267 -13.97 -13.47 9.31
C PRO A 267 -14.43 -14.85 9.82
N GLU A 268 -15.73 -15.17 9.81
CA GLU A 268 -16.28 -16.34 10.54
C GLU A 268 -15.71 -17.67 10.03
N ALA A 269 -15.43 -17.77 8.73
CA ALA A 269 -14.75 -18.94 8.15
C ALA A 269 -13.31 -19.13 8.68
N TYR A 270 -12.75 -18.11 9.33
CA TYR A 270 -11.40 -18.10 9.89
C TYR A 270 -11.37 -17.96 11.42
N GLN A 271 -12.50 -18.04 12.12
CA GLN A 271 -12.58 -17.86 13.56
C GLN A 271 -12.75 -19.19 14.33
N GLY A 272 -12.35 -19.19 15.60
CA GLY A 272 -12.61 -20.29 16.51
C GLY A 272 -11.75 -21.54 16.27
N ARG A 273 -12.21 -22.70 16.75
CA ARG A 273 -11.44 -23.96 16.86
C ARG A 273 -11.74 -24.93 15.71
N GLN A 274 -11.67 -24.44 14.48
CA GLN A 274 -12.09 -25.14 13.27
C GLN A 274 -11.05 -26.14 12.75
N LEU A 275 -11.46 -27.04 11.84
CA LEU A 275 -10.57 -28.02 11.23
C LEU A 275 -9.34 -27.39 10.55
N ARG A 276 -9.50 -26.20 9.94
CA ARG A 276 -8.39 -25.45 9.32
C ARG A 276 -7.21 -25.24 10.27
N ASN A 277 -7.45 -25.15 11.58
CA ASN A 277 -6.42 -24.94 12.58
C ASN A 277 -5.44 -26.09 12.68
N LEU A 278 -5.80 -27.28 12.20
CA LEU A 278 -4.88 -28.41 12.14
C LEU A 278 -3.76 -28.19 11.13
N LEU A 279 -3.99 -27.42 10.07
CA LEU A 279 -3.06 -27.29 8.93
C LEU A 279 -2.41 -25.91 8.81
N ASP A 280 -2.99 -24.87 9.39
CA ASP A 280 -2.32 -23.56 9.46
C ASP A 280 -1.10 -23.61 10.41
N TYR A 281 -0.13 -22.74 10.15
CA TYR A 281 1.10 -22.65 10.95
C TYR A 281 0.98 -21.71 12.15
N ASP A 282 -0.18 -21.10 12.40
CA ASP A 282 -0.37 -20.22 13.55
C ASP A 282 -0.28 -21.03 14.85
N GLY A 283 0.56 -20.57 15.76
CA GLY A 283 0.83 -21.23 17.03
C GLY A 283 1.96 -22.25 17.03
N LEU A 284 2.60 -22.52 15.89
CA LEU A 284 3.86 -23.26 15.84
C LEU A 284 5.06 -22.32 15.76
N ASN A 285 6.13 -22.64 16.50
CA ASN A 285 7.39 -21.89 16.46
C ASN A 285 8.61 -22.83 16.45
N PRO A 286 9.37 -22.93 15.35
CA PRO A 286 9.01 -22.43 14.02
C PRO A 286 7.76 -23.12 13.46
N GLY A 287 7.08 -22.48 12.51
CA GLY A 287 6.02 -23.10 11.71
C GLY A 287 6.60 -23.98 10.61
N ALA A 288 5.73 -24.68 9.85
CA ALA A 288 6.13 -25.52 8.70
C ALA A 288 7.29 -26.49 8.96
N SER A 289 7.40 -27.02 10.19
CA SER A 289 8.52 -27.87 10.63
C SER A 289 8.05 -28.86 11.68
N LYS A 290 8.59 -30.09 11.65
CA LYS A 290 8.38 -31.08 12.73
C LYS A 290 9.07 -30.71 14.04
N ASP A 291 10.04 -29.79 13.99
CA ASP A 291 10.70 -29.24 15.18
C ASP A 291 9.91 -28.07 15.81
N GLY A 292 8.76 -27.73 15.24
CA GLY A 292 7.89 -26.67 15.74
C GLY A 292 7.36 -26.96 17.14
N LEU A 293 7.41 -25.95 18.00
CA LEU A 293 6.84 -26.00 19.35
C LEU A 293 5.46 -25.36 19.33
N LEU A 294 4.45 -26.13 19.76
CA LEU A 294 3.07 -25.66 19.82
C LEU A 294 2.85 -24.82 21.08
N VAL A 295 2.40 -23.59 20.88
CA VAL A 295 2.03 -22.72 22.00
C VAL A 295 0.72 -23.18 22.63
N LYS A 296 0.66 -23.12 23.96
CA LYS A 296 -0.61 -23.27 24.65
C LYS A 296 -1.43 -22.02 24.39
N ASP A 297 -2.57 -22.22 23.74
CA ASP A 297 -3.47 -21.13 23.40
C ASP A 297 -4.93 -21.58 23.48
N SER A 298 -5.74 -20.76 24.14
CA SER A 298 -7.18 -20.91 24.25
C SER A 298 -7.95 -20.25 23.09
N PHE A 299 -7.29 -19.50 22.21
CA PHE A 299 -7.92 -18.59 21.26
C PHE A 299 -7.84 -19.03 19.78
N GLY A 300 -8.33 -20.23 19.47
CA GLY A 300 -8.64 -20.62 18.08
C GLY A 300 -7.44 -20.94 17.18
N LYS A 301 -6.38 -21.53 17.77
CA LYS A 301 -5.22 -22.06 17.04
C LYS A 301 -5.18 -23.59 16.97
N GLN A 302 -6.12 -24.26 17.61
CA GLN A 302 -6.20 -25.71 17.73
C GLN A 302 -7.66 -26.14 17.48
N TYR A 303 -7.85 -27.38 17.01
CA TYR A 303 -9.16 -27.93 16.73
C TYR A 303 -9.83 -28.50 17.99
N LEU A 304 -11.13 -28.27 18.15
CA LEU A 304 -11.93 -28.86 19.22
C LEU A 304 -13.37 -29.10 18.72
N THR A 305 -13.93 -30.27 19.03
CA THR A 305 -15.33 -30.61 18.76
C THR A 305 -15.99 -31.29 19.97
N GLU A 306 -17.31 -31.34 19.98
CA GLU A 306 -18.10 -32.06 20.98
C GLU A 306 -18.06 -33.57 20.72
N GLY A 307 -18.17 -34.37 21.79
CA GLY A 307 -18.11 -35.83 21.77
C GLY A 307 -16.69 -36.37 21.98
N ASN A 308 -16.60 -37.70 22.03
CA ASN A 308 -15.38 -38.44 22.36
C ASN A 308 -14.66 -39.03 21.13
N GLU A 309 -15.20 -38.80 19.93
CA GLU A 309 -14.56 -39.15 18.66
C GLU A 309 -14.73 -38.03 17.62
N ALA A 310 -13.77 -37.93 16.70
CA ALA A 310 -13.89 -37.07 15.54
C ALA A 310 -13.23 -37.72 14.31
N GLU A 311 -13.89 -37.58 13.16
CA GLU A 311 -13.37 -37.97 11.86
C GLU A 311 -13.19 -36.73 10.97
N PHE A 312 -12.05 -36.65 10.30
CA PHE A 312 -11.78 -35.64 9.28
C PHE A 312 -10.82 -36.17 8.22
N THR A 313 -10.84 -35.57 7.05
CA THR A 313 -10.04 -35.97 5.88
C THR A 313 -9.34 -34.75 5.30
N ILE A 314 -8.07 -34.92 4.96
CA ILE A 314 -7.24 -33.95 4.25
C ILE A 314 -7.13 -34.40 2.78
N ASP A 315 -7.54 -33.54 1.85
CA ASP A 315 -7.26 -33.67 0.41
C ASP A 315 -5.98 -32.91 0.05
N LEU A 316 -4.93 -33.64 -0.33
CA LEU A 316 -3.63 -33.11 -0.77
C LEU A 316 -3.64 -32.59 -2.22
N GLN A 317 -4.82 -32.46 -2.84
CA GLN A 317 -5.11 -32.02 -4.22
C GLN A 317 -4.66 -32.99 -5.32
N ALA A 318 -3.58 -33.73 -5.08
CA ALA A 318 -3.04 -34.75 -5.98
C ALA A 318 -2.49 -35.93 -5.18
N VAL A 319 -2.28 -37.07 -5.85
CA VAL A 319 -1.55 -38.19 -5.25
C VAL A 319 -0.12 -37.75 -4.94
N LYS A 320 0.30 -37.94 -3.68
CA LYS A 320 1.65 -37.64 -3.19
C LYS A 320 2.26 -38.89 -2.57
N THR A 321 3.55 -39.10 -2.81
CA THR A 321 4.34 -40.04 -2.01
C THR A 321 4.67 -39.37 -0.69
N LEU A 322 4.11 -39.88 0.40
CA LEU A 322 4.25 -39.34 1.75
C LEU A 322 5.56 -39.83 2.38
N SER A 323 6.13 -39.04 3.29
CA SER A 323 7.27 -39.43 4.13
C SER A 323 6.88 -39.52 5.60
N SER A 324 6.20 -38.50 6.13
CA SER A 324 5.87 -38.44 7.54
C SER A 324 4.53 -37.73 7.78
N ILE A 325 3.83 -38.14 8.85
CA ILE A 325 2.70 -37.45 9.43
C ILE A 325 3.05 -37.11 10.89
N ASN A 326 3.13 -35.83 11.19
CA ASN A 326 3.56 -35.28 12.48
C ASN A 326 2.36 -34.65 13.19
N ILE A 327 2.10 -35.09 14.42
CA ILE A 327 0.91 -34.74 15.19
C ILE A 327 1.32 -34.11 16.53
N TRP A 328 0.77 -32.92 16.80
CA TRP A 328 0.74 -32.32 18.14
C TRP A 328 -0.65 -32.49 18.72
N ASN A 329 -0.72 -32.98 19.96
CA ASN A 329 -1.99 -33.15 20.64
C ASN A 329 -2.55 -31.82 21.15
N TYR A 330 -3.82 -31.86 21.55
CA TYR A 330 -4.51 -30.69 22.08
C TYR A 330 -3.88 -30.23 23.40
N ASN A 331 -3.42 -28.99 23.42
CA ASN A 331 -2.55 -28.46 24.47
C ASN A 331 -3.20 -27.37 25.34
N ASP A 332 -4.43 -26.95 25.01
CA ASP A 332 -5.16 -25.96 25.80
C ASP A 332 -5.72 -26.56 27.11
N GLU A 333 -6.78 -27.35 27.00
CA GLU A 333 -7.33 -28.18 28.07
C GLU A 333 -6.93 -29.63 27.80
N VAL A 334 -5.77 -30.02 28.34
CA VAL A 334 -5.06 -31.26 27.99
C VAL A 334 -5.90 -32.53 28.16
N SER A 335 -6.89 -32.50 29.04
CA SER A 335 -7.83 -33.62 29.23
C SER A 335 -8.63 -33.94 27.97
N PHE A 336 -8.95 -32.94 27.13
CA PHE A 336 -9.66 -33.12 25.86
C PHE A 336 -8.77 -33.62 24.71
N GLY A 337 -7.50 -33.89 24.95
CA GLY A 337 -6.61 -34.45 23.93
C GLY A 337 -7.06 -35.83 23.44
N ALA A 338 -6.69 -36.15 22.19
CA ALA A 338 -6.88 -37.48 21.64
C ALA A 338 -5.94 -38.48 22.34
N THR A 339 -6.45 -39.67 22.65
CA THR A 339 -5.67 -40.78 23.24
C THR A 339 -5.35 -41.87 22.22
N GLU A 340 -6.08 -41.90 21.11
CA GLU A 340 -5.89 -42.81 19.98
C GLU A 340 -6.12 -42.05 18.67
N VAL A 341 -5.35 -42.38 17.64
CA VAL A 341 -5.56 -41.94 16.26
C VAL A 341 -5.45 -43.13 15.32
N SER A 342 -6.40 -43.23 14.39
CA SER A 342 -6.34 -44.14 13.24
C SER A 342 -6.22 -43.34 11.95
N ILE A 343 -5.27 -43.72 11.10
CA ILE A 343 -4.97 -43.05 9.83
C ILE A 343 -5.34 -43.99 8.68
N TYR A 344 -6.12 -43.46 7.75
CA TYR A 344 -6.52 -44.16 6.53
C TYR A 344 -6.07 -43.39 5.30
N LEU A 345 -5.62 -44.11 4.28
CA LEU A 345 -5.14 -43.55 3.02
C LEU A 345 -6.09 -43.90 1.88
N SER A 346 -6.26 -42.97 0.94
CA SER A 346 -7.06 -43.15 -0.27
C SER A 346 -6.53 -42.30 -1.44
N ASN A 347 -6.73 -42.79 -2.66
CA ASN A 347 -6.45 -42.03 -3.89
C ASN A 347 -7.73 -41.46 -4.54
N ASP A 348 -8.92 -41.95 -4.16
CA ASP A 348 -10.20 -41.65 -4.82
C ASP A 348 -11.26 -41.03 -3.89
N ASN A 349 -10.99 -40.92 -2.59
CA ASN A 349 -11.94 -40.49 -1.54
C ASN A 349 -13.16 -41.42 -1.37
N LEU A 350 -13.12 -42.62 -1.93
CA LEU A 350 -14.18 -43.63 -1.84
C LEU A 350 -13.72 -44.85 -1.08
N THR A 351 -12.53 -45.35 -1.42
CA THR A 351 -11.93 -46.55 -0.82
C THR A 351 -10.78 -46.14 0.08
N TYR A 352 -10.91 -46.46 1.37
CA TYR A 352 -9.91 -46.14 2.40
C TYR A 352 -9.25 -47.42 2.91
N THR A 353 -7.92 -47.42 2.95
CA THR A 353 -7.13 -48.48 3.57
C THR A 353 -6.58 -47.99 4.89
N LEU A 354 -6.80 -48.74 5.97
CA LEU A 354 -6.18 -48.44 7.26
C LEU A 354 -4.66 -48.58 7.13
N PHE A 355 -3.94 -47.50 7.38
CA PHE A 355 -2.48 -47.50 7.43
C PHE A 355 -2.00 -47.91 8.84
N GLU A 356 -2.45 -47.20 9.87
CA GLU A 356 -2.04 -47.44 11.25
C GLU A 356 -3.08 -46.96 12.25
N THR A 357 -3.20 -47.65 13.38
CA THR A 357 -3.83 -47.15 14.62
C THR A 357 -2.77 -47.09 15.71
N THR A 358 -2.58 -45.93 16.33
CA THR A 358 -1.61 -45.72 17.40
C THR A 358 -2.21 -44.92 18.55
N THR A 359 -1.68 -45.13 19.76
CA THR A 359 -1.96 -44.30 20.93
C THR A 359 -1.23 -42.97 20.85
N LEU A 360 -1.83 -41.92 21.40
CA LEU A 360 -1.24 -40.58 21.56
C LEU A 360 -1.09 -40.26 23.05
N ALA A 361 0.07 -39.73 23.43
CA ALA A 361 0.23 -39.14 24.76
C ALA A 361 -0.56 -37.82 24.83
N LEU A 362 -1.12 -37.51 25.99
CA LEU A 362 -1.69 -36.18 26.22
C LEU A 362 -0.57 -35.13 26.19
N ALA A 363 -0.91 -33.91 25.75
CA ALA A 363 0.02 -32.80 25.75
C ALA A 363 0.43 -32.42 27.19
N SER A 364 1.60 -31.80 27.35
CA SER A 364 2.10 -31.39 28.67
C SER A 364 1.38 -30.17 29.25
N GLY A 365 0.68 -29.38 28.42
CA GLY A 365 0.12 -28.08 28.80
C GLY A 365 1.17 -26.95 28.81
N SER A 366 2.35 -27.17 28.24
CA SER A 366 3.43 -26.20 28.12
C SER A 366 3.17 -25.17 27.02
N ASN A 367 3.74 -23.97 27.13
CA ASN A 367 3.77 -23.00 26.03
C ASN A 367 4.75 -23.37 24.89
N GLU A 368 5.50 -24.44 25.07
CA GLU A 368 6.48 -24.98 24.13
C GLU A 368 6.24 -26.48 23.99
N GLU A 369 5.01 -26.86 23.62
CA GLU A 369 4.62 -28.26 23.50
C GLU A 369 5.33 -28.92 22.33
N GLN A 370 6.03 -30.02 22.64
CA GLN A 370 6.77 -30.78 21.66
C GLN A 370 5.84 -31.63 20.79
N LEU A 371 6.38 -32.10 19.67
CA LEU A 371 5.70 -33.06 18.81
C LEU A 371 5.26 -34.29 19.62
N THR A 372 3.97 -34.61 19.59
CA THR A 372 3.43 -35.76 20.33
C THR A 372 3.79 -37.07 19.65
N LYS A 373 3.66 -37.13 18.33
CA LYS A 373 3.90 -38.35 17.55
C LYS A 373 4.34 -38.00 16.13
N SER A 374 5.38 -38.67 15.65
CA SER A 374 5.73 -38.73 14.24
C SER A 374 5.48 -40.14 13.73
N ILE A 375 4.87 -40.25 12.55
CA ILE A 375 4.49 -41.50 11.89
C ILE A 375 5.16 -41.49 10.52
N GLU A 376 6.16 -42.35 10.33
CA GLU A 376 6.88 -42.49 9.06
C GLU A 376 6.11 -43.44 8.13
N LEU A 377 6.04 -43.09 6.85
CA LEU A 377 5.35 -43.86 5.83
C LEU A 377 5.99 -43.60 4.46
N SER A 378 5.77 -44.53 3.51
CA SER A 378 6.25 -44.41 2.12
C SER A 378 5.13 -44.60 1.10
N GLU A 379 3.89 -44.54 1.57
CA GLU A 379 2.70 -44.81 0.77
C GLU A 379 2.33 -43.61 -0.12
N GLU A 380 1.66 -43.90 -1.23
CA GLU A 380 1.05 -42.89 -2.06
C GLU A 380 -0.41 -42.66 -1.65
N ALA A 381 -0.76 -41.40 -1.40
CA ALA A 381 -2.13 -41.01 -1.09
C ALA A 381 -2.44 -39.62 -1.62
N ARG A 382 -3.70 -39.40 -2.01
CA ARG A 382 -4.27 -38.05 -2.17
C ARG A 382 -5.04 -37.63 -0.92
N PHE A 383 -5.78 -38.55 -0.33
CA PHE A 383 -6.64 -38.31 0.82
C PHE A 383 -6.08 -39.02 2.05
N VAL A 384 -5.91 -38.27 3.14
CA VAL A 384 -5.49 -38.79 4.44
C VAL A 384 -6.62 -38.55 5.43
N LYS A 385 -7.27 -39.63 5.87
CA LYS A 385 -8.36 -39.57 6.84
C LYS A 385 -7.85 -39.93 8.23
N PHE A 386 -8.31 -39.18 9.22
CA PHE A 386 -8.01 -39.36 10.62
C PHE A 386 -9.29 -39.67 11.38
N LEU A 387 -9.23 -40.67 12.25
CA LEU A 387 -10.22 -40.93 13.29
C LEU A 387 -9.52 -40.82 14.64
N ILE A 388 -9.88 -39.82 15.44
CA ILE A 388 -9.34 -39.60 16.78
C ILE A 388 -10.35 -39.97 17.86
N LYS A 389 -9.89 -40.51 18.99
CA LYS A 389 -10.74 -40.91 20.12
C LYS A 389 -10.15 -40.54 21.49
N ASN A 390 -11.02 -40.24 22.45
CA ASN A 390 -10.72 -40.10 23.87
C ASN A 390 -11.90 -40.59 24.73
N ASN A 391 -11.87 -40.33 26.03
CA ASN A 391 -12.92 -40.72 26.98
C ASN A 391 -13.68 -39.51 27.57
N GLU A 392 -13.53 -38.32 26.98
CA GLU A 392 -14.10 -37.07 27.49
C GLU A 392 -15.35 -36.65 26.71
N SER A 393 -16.06 -35.63 27.19
CA SER A 393 -17.22 -35.07 26.47
C SER A 393 -16.83 -34.23 25.25
N LYS A 394 -15.56 -33.87 25.11
CA LYS A 394 -15.00 -33.13 23.98
C LYS A 394 -13.68 -33.75 23.55
N ILE A 395 -13.33 -33.58 22.29
CA ILE A 395 -12.06 -34.06 21.75
C ILE A 395 -11.43 -33.02 20.84
N GLY A 396 -10.13 -32.80 21.03
CA GLY A 396 -9.35 -31.85 20.26
C GLY A 396 -8.04 -32.43 19.75
N LEU A 397 -7.42 -31.68 18.84
CA LEU A 397 -6.07 -31.93 18.36
C LEU A 397 -5.37 -30.60 18.08
N GLY A 398 -4.06 -30.55 18.30
CA GLY A 398 -3.26 -29.34 18.17
C GLY A 398 -2.98 -29.00 16.71
N LYS A 399 -2.08 -29.78 16.08
CA LYS A 399 -1.58 -29.56 14.72
C LYS A 399 -1.28 -30.86 14.00
N ILE A 400 -1.36 -30.83 12.67
CA ILE A 400 -0.93 -31.88 11.76
C ILE A 400 0.01 -31.26 10.72
N TYR A 401 1.19 -31.87 10.57
CA TYR A 401 2.19 -31.50 9.57
C TYR A 401 2.58 -32.73 8.76
N ILE A 402 2.42 -32.66 7.44
CA ILE A 402 2.68 -33.79 6.53
C ILE A 402 3.85 -33.41 5.63
N GLU A 403 4.79 -34.33 5.45
CA GLU A 403 5.92 -34.17 4.54
C GLU A 403 5.80 -35.16 3.36
N ASP A 404 6.22 -34.72 2.18
CA ASP A 404 6.44 -35.62 1.04
C ASP A 404 7.80 -36.35 1.15
N HIS A 405 8.06 -37.29 0.24
CA HIS A 405 9.33 -38.03 0.18
C HIS A 405 10.60 -37.17 0.00
N ASN A 406 10.47 -35.89 -0.38
CA ASN A 406 11.58 -34.93 -0.45
C ASN A 406 11.69 -34.05 0.80
N LEU A 407 10.94 -34.37 1.86
CA LEU A 407 10.82 -33.59 3.09
C LEU A 407 10.25 -32.19 2.85
N ALA A 408 9.48 -32.01 1.76
CA ALA A 408 8.77 -30.77 1.52
C ALA A 408 7.43 -30.77 2.27
N PRO A 409 7.04 -29.63 2.87
CA PRO A 409 5.76 -29.52 3.56
C PRO A 409 4.61 -29.67 2.56
N LEU A 410 3.62 -30.48 2.94
CA LEU A 410 2.37 -30.64 2.20
C LEU A 410 1.23 -29.90 2.90
N PHE A 411 0.41 -29.24 2.09
CA PHE A 411 -0.80 -28.54 2.52
C PHE A 411 -2.01 -29.05 1.74
N GLY A 412 -3.14 -29.20 2.42
CA GLY A 412 -4.36 -29.75 1.83
C GLY A 412 -5.61 -28.99 2.25
N THR A 413 -6.72 -29.36 1.64
CA THR A 413 -8.06 -28.93 2.08
C THR A 413 -8.60 -29.94 3.07
N ILE A 414 -9.10 -29.47 4.22
CA ILE A 414 -9.62 -30.35 5.28
C ILE A 414 -11.14 -30.26 5.38
N PHE A 415 -11.80 -31.40 5.52
CA PHE A 415 -13.24 -31.52 5.72
C PHE A 415 -13.54 -32.64 6.73
N GLY A 416 -14.61 -32.50 7.51
CA GLY A 416 -14.93 -33.43 8.59
C GLY A 416 -15.94 -32.88 9.58
N LYS A 417 -15.91 -33.43 10.81
CA LYS A 417 -16.84 -33.08 11.89
C LYS A 417 -16.75 -31.60 12.31
N GLU A 418 -17.92 -31.00 12.50
CA GLU A 418 -18.07 -29.60 12.92
C GLU A 418 -17.34 -29.30 14.23
N ALA A 419 -16.73 -28.12 14.33
CA ALA A 419 -16.03 -27.66 15.51
C ALA A 419 -16.98 -27.02 16.54
N VAL A 420 -16.50 -26.86 17.78
CA VAL A 420 -17.11 -25.93 18.74
C VAL A 420 -16.98 -24.52 18.18
N THR A 421 -18.12 -23.85 18.00
CA THR A 421 -18.21 -22.51 17.38
C THR A 421 -18.25 -21.37 18.38
N GLU A 422 -18.25 -21.66 19.68
CA GLU A 422 -18.20 -20.64 20.73
C GLU A 422 -16.92 -19.82 20.62
N LEU A 423 -17.07 -18.51 20.37
CA LEU A 423 -15.96 -17.58 20.33
C LEU A 423 -15.61 -17.09 21.74
N ASN A 424 -14.33 -17.00 22.05
CA ASN A 424 -13.84 -16.48 23.33
C ASN A 424 -12.60 -15.60 23.16
N GLY A 425 -12.36 -14.72 24.13
CA GLY A 425 -11.18 -13.85 24.17
C GLY A 425 -10.97 -13.04 22.89
N VAL A 426 -9.78 -13.15 22.31
CA VAL A 426 -9.35 -12.36 21.14
C VAL A 426 -10.14 -12.69 19.87
N GLU A 427 -10.81 -13.85 19.79
CA GLU A 427 -11.66 -14.20 18.64
C GLU A 427 -12.78 -13.19 18.39
N ASN A 428 -13.30 -12.55 19.45
CA ASN A 428 -14.37 -11.56 19.35
C ASN A 428 -13.97 -10.28 18.60
N SER A 429 -12.67 -10.03 18.45
CA SER A 429 -12.11 -8.87 17.76
C SER A 429 -11.66 -9.17 16.33
N SER A 430 -11.84 -10.41 15.89
CA SER A 430 -11.41 -10.90 14.59
C SER A 430 -12.01 -10.08 13.46
N ARG A 431 -11.17 -9.70 12.51
CA ARG A 431 -11.52 -8.93 11.31
C ARG A 431 -10.59 -9.26 10.16
N LEU A 432 -11.02 -8.95 8.94
CA LEU A 432 -10.22 -9.16 7.74
C LEU A 432 -9.77 -7.81 7.18
N TRP A 433 -8.47 -7.57 7.18
CA TRP A 433 -7.87 -6.54 6.34
C TRP A 433 -7.52 -7.16 5.00
N LEU A 434 -8.06 -6.58 3.94
CA LEU A 434 -7.79 -7.05 2.59
C LEU A 434 -6.39 -6.62 2.17
N GLN A 435 -5.68 -7.51 1.50
CA GLN A 435 -4.43 -7.21 0.81
C GLN A 435 -4.68 -7.23 -0.69
N ASP A 436 -3.64 -7.48 -1.48
CA ASP A 436 -3.75 -7.51 -2.92
C ASP A 436 -4.48 -8.78 -3.42
N GLY A 437 -4.79 -8.81 -4.71
CA GLY A 437 -5.58 -9.85 -5.34
C GLY A 437 -5.42 -9.86 -6.85
N LEU A 438 -6.32 -10.58 -7.52
CA LEU A 438 -6.37 -10.65 -8.97
C LEU A 438 -7.74 -11.10 -9.47
N VAL A 439 -8.02 -10.81 -10.74
CA VAL A 439 -9.18 -11.35 -11.45
C VAL A 439 -8.71 -12.40 -12.45
N LEU A 440 -9.15 -13.64 -12.25
CA LEU A 440 -8.78 -14.77 -13.09
C LEU A 440 -10.02 -15.61 -13.42
N ASN A 441 -10.27 -15.85 -14.70
CA ASN A 441 -11.38 -16.69 -15.19
C ASN A 441 -12.76 -16.29 -14.61
N ASN A 442 -13.12 -15.00 -14.72
CA ASN A 442 -14.37 -14.42 -14.17
C ASN A 442 -14.55 -14.63 -12.66
N LYS A 443 -13.44 -14.70 -11.92
CA LYS A 443 -13.45 -14.76 -10.46
C LYS A 443 -12.44 -13.77 -9.91
N PHE A 444 -12.83 -13.09 -8.86
CA PHE A 444 -11.95 -12.29 -8.06
C PHE A 444 -11.35 -13.16 -6.94
N TYR A 445 -10.03 -13.09 -6.81
CA TYR A 445 -9.28 -13.70 -5.73
C TYR A 445 -8.61 -12.59 -4.91
N VAL A 446 -8.73 -12.64 -3.59
CA VAL A 446 -8.09 -11.68 -2.67
C VAL A 446 -7.45 -12.41 -1.50
N TYR A 447 -6.30 -11.90 -1.03
CA TYR A 447 -5.51 -12.49 0.04
C TYR A 447 -5.67 -11.74 1.38
N PRO A 448 -6.79 -11.84 2.11
CA PRO A 448 -6.95 -11.11 3.35
C PRO A 448 -6.06 -11.66 4.47
N ILE A 449 -5.62 -10.76 5.33
CA ILE A 449 -5.02 -11.12 6.62
C ILE A 449 -6.08 -11.14 7.72
N LEU A 450 -6.08 -12.20 8.52
CA LEU A 450 -6.92 -12.29 9.72
C LEU A 450 -6.22 -11.55 10.86
N VAL A 451 -6.90 -10.55 11.41
CA VAL A 451 -6.37 -9.69 12.48
C VAL A 451 -7.22 -9.84 13.71
N LYS A 452 -6.58 -9.95 14.87
CA LYS A 452 -7.21 -9.98 16.19
C LYS A 452 -6.51 -8.99 17.11
N ASP A 453 -7.26 -8.39 18.02
CA ASP A 453 -6.72 -7.51 19.05
C ASP A 453 -6.00 -8.33 20.12
N VAL A 454 -4.84 -7.84 20.53
CA VAL A 454 -4.07 -8.34 21.66
C VAL A 454 -3.85 -7.18 22.64
N PRO A 455 -3.50 -7.41 23.91
CA PRO A 455 -3.32 -6.31 24.86
C PRO A 455 -2.37 -5.21 24.32
N GLY A 456 -2.93 -4.03 24.07
CA GLY A 456 -2.20 -2.85 23.59
C GLY A 456 -1.87 -2.81 22.09
N ALA A 457 -2.28 -3.79 21.28
CA ALA A 457 -2.00 -3.85 19.85
C ALA A 457 -2.99 -4.73 19.08
N PHE A 458 -2.70 -4.97 17.80
CA PHE A 458 -3.32 -6.03 17.00
C PHE A 458 -2.25 -7.01 16.55
N LYS A 459 -2.65 -8.22 16.19
CA LYS A 459 -1.77 -9.24 15.62
C LYS A 459 -2.40 -9.87 14.38
N VAL A 460 -1.58 -10.12 13.36
CA VAL A 460 -1.94 -10.95 12.21
C VAL A 460 -1.82 -12.43 12.61
N HIS A 461 -2.89 -13.19 12.41
CA HIS A 461 -2.98 -14.61 12.76
C HIS A 461 -2.81 -15.53 11.55
N SER A 462 -3.30 -15.11 10.37
CA SER A 462 -3.11 -15.88 9.14
C SER A 462 -3.25 -15.01 7.91
N VAL A 463 -2.67 -15.48 6.80
CA VAL A 463 -3.01 -15.05 5.44
C VAL A 463 -3.99 -16.08 4.89
N ASN A 464 -5.10 -15.62 4.29
CA ASN A 464 -6.12 -16.50 3.73
C ASN A 464 -6.36 -16.19 2.25
N LEU A 465 -7.24 -16.94 1.58
CA LEU A 465 -7.65 -16.70 0.20
C LEU A 465 -9.18 -16.69 0.11
N ILE A 466 -9.74 -15.67 -0.51
CA ILE A 466 -11.17 -15.60 -0.83
C ILE A 466 -11.35 -15.70 -2.35
N GLU A 467 -12.27 -16.55 -2.81
CA GLU A 467 -12.72 -16.67 -4.20
C GLU A 467 -14.14 -16.10 -4.31
N VAL A 468 -14.38 -15.16 -5.22
CA VAL A 468 -15.70 -14.56 -5.48
C VAL A 468 -16.01 -14.59 -6.97
N PRO A 469 -17.14 -15.18 -7.41
CA PRO A 469 -17.53 -15.10 -8.82
C PRO A 469 -17.83 -13.67 -9.27
N ILE A 470 -17.53 -13.38 -10.53
CA ILE A 470 -17.89 -12.14 -11.21
C ILE A 470 -18.94 -12.45 -12.27
N VAL A 471 -20.09 -11.78 -12.20
CA VAL A 471 -21.16 -11.85 -13.20
C VAL A 471 -21.58 -10.44 -13.55
N ASN A 472 -21.63 -10.11 -14.85
CA ASN A 472 -21.96 -8.77 -15.35
C ASN A 472 -21.13 -7.67 -14.66
N ASN A 473 -19.80 -7.88 -14.57
CA ASN A 473 -18.85 -6.99 -13.91
C ASN A 473 -19.18 -6.67 -12.44
N ARG A 474 -19.88 -7.54 -11.73
CA ARG A 474 -20.16 -7.39 -10.30
C ARG A 474 -19.79 -8.66 -9.56
N LEU A 475 -19.27 -8.49 -8.35
CA LEU A 475 -19.01 -9.60 -7.44
C LEU A 475 -20.33 -10.20 -6.98
N VAL A 476 -20.42 -11.53 -7.00
CA VAL A 476 -21.55 -12.30 -6.48
C VAL A 476 -21.23 -12.74 -5.05
N TYR A 477 -21.49 -11.86 -4.08
CA TYR A 477 -21.03 -12.01 -2.70
C TYR A 477 -21.62 -13.25 -2.00
N GLU A 478 -22.81 -13.69 -2.39
CA GLU A 478 -23.50 -14.86 -1.85
C GLU A 478 -22.79 -16.18 -2.22
N GLU A 479 -21.97 -16.17 -3.26
CA GLU A 479 -21.20 -17.32 -3.74
C GLU A 479 -19.71 -17.27 -3.32
N THR A 480 -19.40 -16.40 -2.35
CA THR A 480 -18.03 -16.26 -1.82
C THR A 480 -17.55 -17.56 -1.16
N LYS A 481 -16.34 -17.99 -1.51
CA LYS A 481 -15.65 -19.11 -0.85
C LYS A 481 -14.44 -18.61 -0.08
N TYR A 482 -14.27 -19.15 1.11
CA TYR A 482 -13.18 -18.83 2.03
C TYR A 482 -12.25 -20.03 2.13
N LEU A 483 -10.96 -19.83 1.83
CA LEU A 483 -9.95 -20.89 1.80
C LEU A 483 -8.80 -20.55 2.74
N ASN A 484 -8.36 -21.55 3.51
CA ASN A 484 -7.16 -21.45 4.34
C ASN A 484 -5.90 -21.58 3.47
N THR A 485 -4.78 -20.99 3.91
CA THR A 485 -3.52 -21.05 3.17
C THR A 485 -2.31 -21.25 4.08
N PRO A 486 -1.18 -21.78 3.58
CA PRO A 486 0.10 -21.86 4.30
C PRO A 486 0.99 -20.62 4.06
N LEU A 487 0.40 -19.47 3.72
CA LEU A 487 1.12 -18.27 3.25
C LEU A 487 1.62 -17.35 4.38
N GLN A 488 1.57 -17.82 5.63
CA GLN A 488 2.19 -17.18 6.79
C GLN A 488 2.94 -18.23 7.61
N VAL A 489 4.15 -17.89 8.06
CA VAL A 489 4.98 -18.81 8.84
C VAL A 489 5.92 -18.06 9.77
N ARG A 490 6.14 -18.61 10.97
CA ARG A 490 7.23 -18.18 11.86
C ARG A 490 8.50 -18.98 11.56
N THR A 491 9.63 -18.29 11.42
CA THR A 491 10.91 -18.90 11.04
C THR A 491 11.85 -19.08 12.24
N ASP A 492 12.84 -19.97 12.10
CA ASP A 492 13.78 -20.37 13.15
C ASP A 492 14.60 -19.20 13.73
N ASP A 493 14.84 -18.16 12.93
CA ASP A 493 15.51 -16.92 13.34
C ASP A 493 14.60 -15.94 14.10
N GLY A 494 13.37 -16.37 14.43
CA GLY A 494 12.38 -15.60 15.17
C GLY A 494 11.57 -14.64 14.31
N GLY A 495 11.81 -14.60 13.00
CA GLY A 495 11.04 -13.79 12.06
C GLY A 495 9.67 -14.38 11.71
N GLU A 496 8.85 -13.58 11.06
CA GLU A 496 7.52 -14.00 10.58
C GLU A 496 7.33 -13.55 9.14
N ILE A 497 6.94 -14.46 8.26
CA ILE A 497 6.74 -14.21 6.83
C ILE A 497 5.24 -14.15 6.55
N PHE A 498 4.84 -13.19 5.71
CA PHE A 498 3.48 -13.02 5.22
C PHE A 498 3.50 -12.79 3.72
N TYR A 499 2.74 -13.56 2.96
CA TYR A 499 2.54 -13.35 1.51
C TYR A 499 1.18 -12.73 1.20
N GLY A 500 1.04 -12.13 0.00
CA GLY A 500 -0.21 -11.49 -0.46
C GLY A 500 -0.21 -9.96 -0.41
N ALA A 501 0.91 -9.36 0.03
CA ALA A 501 1.07 -7.91 0.14
C ALA A 501 1.08 -7.18 -1.22
N GLY A 502 1.42 -7.89 -2.29
CA GLY A 502 1.37 -7.42 -3.67
C GLY A 502 1.32 -8.59 -4.65
N ILE A 503 0.55 -8.47 -5.73
CA ILE A 503 0.43 -9.46 -6.80
C ILE A 503 0.93 -8.84 -8.10
N MET A 504 1.73 -9.60 -8.86
CA MET A 504 2.12 -9.21 -10.20
C MET A 504 1.94 -10.39 -11.16
N GLU A 505 1.06 -10.19 -12.13
CA GLU A 505 0.76 -11.19 -13.14
C GLU A 505 1.76 -11.05 -14.28
N HIS A 506 2.48 -12.13 -14.54
CA HIS A 506 3.60 -12.17 -15.49
C HIS A 506 3.44 -13.34 -16.48
N VAL A 507 2.21 -13.83 -16.60
CA VAL A 507 1.81 -15.03 -17.36
C VAL A 507 2.24 -14.94 -18.82
N ASP A 508 2.03 -13.79 -19.46
CA ASP A 508 2.37 -13.58 -20.87
C ASP A 508 3.89 -13.56 -21.16
N LYS A 509 4.73 -13.54 -20.12
CA LYS A 509 6.19 -13.44 -20.25
C LYS A 509 6.91 -14.70 -19.75
N ASP A 510 6.54 -15.22 -18.58
CA ASP A 510 7.15 -16.43 -18.02
C ASP A 510 6.16 -17.49 -17.52
N GLY A 511 4.85 -17.25 -17.66
CA GLY A 511 3.81 -18.20 -17.26
C GLY A 511 3.46 -18.19 -15.76
N TYR A 512 4.00 -17.25 -14.98
CA TYR A 512 3.78 -17.19 -13.54
C TYR A 512 3.00 -15.96 -13.08
N ILE A 513 2.37 -16.12 -11.93
CA ILE A 513 1.90 -15.05 -11.06
C ILE A 513 2.88 -14.95 -9.91
N TYR A 514 3.42 -13.76 -9.68
CA TYR A 514 4.28 -13.48 -8.54
C TYR A 514 3.43 -12.95 -7.38
N ILE A 515 3.63 -13.55 -6.21
CA ILE A 515 3.04 -13.11 -4.96
C ILE A 515 4.16 -12.58 -4.07
N TYR A 516 4.12 -11.28 -3.83
CA TYR A 516 5.04 -10.60 -2.96
C TYR A 516 4.53 -10.63 -1.53
N GLY A 517 5.48 -10.63 -0.62
CA GLY A 517 5.26 -10.67 0.81
C GLY A 517 6.32 -9.89 1.53
N TYR A 518 6.33 -10.06 2.84
CA TYR A 518 7.38 -9.53 3.68
C TYR A 518 7.71 -10.44 4.84
N LYS A 519 8.97 -10.37 5.28
CA LYS A 519 9.46 -10.95 6.51
C LYS A 519 9.69 -9.86 7.55
N ASP A 520 9.04 -9.97 8.70
CA ASP A 520 9.30 -9.12 9.85
C ASP A 520 10.42 -9.73 10.71
N LEU A 521 11.58 -9.07 10.74
CA LEU A 521 12.80 -9.49 11.45
C LEU A 521 13.70 -8.28 11.79
N ASN A 522 13.39 -7.49 12.83
CA ASN A 522 14.10 -6.22 13.13
C ASN A 522 14.06 -5.22 11.96
N GLY A 523 12.86 -5.04 11.42
CA GLY A 523 12.57 -4.36 10.18
C GLY A 523 11.80 -5.29 9.24
N ARG A 524 11.23 -4.73 8.18
CA ARG A 524 10.42 -5.46 7.23
C ARG A 524 11.20 -5.69 5.94
N PHE A 525 11.26 -6.92 5.46
CA PHE A 525 12.04 -7.30 4.27
C PHE A 525 11.14 -7.87 3.19
N LEU A 526 11.22 -7.36 1.97
CA LEU A 526 10.50 -7.90 0.81
C LEU A 526 10.87 -9.36 0.60
N THR A 527 9.87 -10.20 0.36
CA THR A 527 10.02 -11.58 -0.10
C THR A 527 9.15 -11.80 -1.34
N VAL A 528 9.44 -12.84 -2.13
CA VAL A 528 8.66 -13.18 -3.32
C VAL A 528 8.51 -14.69 -3.46
N ALA A 529 7.34 -15.09 -3.95
CA ALA A 529 7.03 -16.44 -4.37
C ALA A 529 6.27 -16.37 -5.70
N ARG A 530 6.06 -17.52 -6.34
CA ARG A 530 5.32 -17.61 -7.60
C ARG A 530 4.53 -18.90 -7.71
N TYR A 531 3.53 -18.89 -8.56
CA TYR A 531 2.70 -20.05 -8.91
C TYR A 531 2.12 -19.86 -10.31
N LYS A 532 1.62 -20.93 -10.94
CA LYS A 532 0.91 -20.82 -12.22
C LYS A 532 -0.56 -20.47 -12.01
N PRO A 533 -1.23 -19.79 -12.96
CA PRO A 533 -2.65 -19.40 -12.80
C PRO A 533 -3.59 -20.55 -12.41
N GLU A 534 -3.42 -21.73 -13.00
CA GLU A 534 -4.21 -22.92 -12.69
C GLU A 534 -3.99 -23.47 -11.27
N ASP A 535 -2.88 -23.12 -10.64
CA ASP A 535 -2.42 -23.65 -9.36
C ASP A 535 -2.78 -22.73 -8.16
N ILE A 536 -3.55 -21.66 -8.36
CA ILE A 536 -3.90 -20.66 -7.33
C ILE A 536 -4.48 -21.25 -6.01
N LYS A 537 -5.03 -22.47 -6.06
CA LYS A 537 -5.57 -23.19 -4.90
C LYS A 537 -4.76 -24.43 -4.48
N ASP A 538 -3.75 -24.81 -5.25
CA ASP A 538 -2.82 -25.90 -4.88
C ASP A 538 -1.53 -25.28 -4.33
N PHE A 539 -1.52 -24.99 -3.02
CA PHE A 539 -0.37 -24.37 -2.36
C PHE A 539 0.88 -25.25 -2.37
N ASN A 540 0.77 -26.55 -2.67
CA ASN A 540 1.94 -27.42 -2.89
C ASN A 540 2.68 -27.11 -4.21
N LYS A 541 2.09 -26.27 -5.08
CA LYS A 541 2.66 -25.81 -6.35
C LYS A 541 3.27 -24.42 -6.27
N TYR A 542 3.16 -23.74 -5.13
CA TYR A 542 3.84 -22.48 -4.89
C TYR A 542 5.34 -22.71 -4.72
N GLU A 543 6.14 -21.77 -5.25
CA GLU A 543 7.59 -21.78 -5.13
C GLU A 543 8.06 -20.45 -4.53
N PHE A 544 8.87 -20.54 -3.48
CA PHE A 544 9.39 -19.41 -2.70
C PHE A 544 10.86 -19.17 -3.05
N PHE A 545 11.22 -17.93 -3.32
CA PHE A 545 12.58 -17.59 -3.74
C PHE A 545 13.54 -17.54 -2.55
N ASP A 546 14.59 -18.37 -2.58
CA ASP A 546 15.59 -18.49 -1.50
C ASP A 546 16.80 -17.57 -1.68
N GLY A 547 16.75 -16.65 -2.65
CA GLY A 547 17.86 -15.76 -3.02
C GLY A 547 18.72 -16.29 -4.17
N VAL A 548 18.55 -17.56 -4.54
CA VAL A 548 19.25 -18.23 -5.65
C VAL A 548 18.27 -18.90 -6.60
N SER A 549 17.27 -19.60 -6.06
CA SER A 549 16.30 -20.40 -6.81
C SER A 549 14.93 -20.41 -6.14
N PHE A 550 13.94 -20.90 -6.88
CA PHE A 550 12.58 -21.08 -6.39
C PHE A 550 12.42 -22.50 -5.82
N GLN A 551 11.98 -22.62 -4.57
CA GLN A 551 11.85 -23.91 -3.86
C GLN A 551 10.58 -23.99 -2.99
N ARG A 552 10.25 -25.16 -2.44
CA ARG A 552 8.93 -25.43 -1.83
C ARG A 552 8.75 -24.91 -0.40
N ASP A 553 9.84 -24.78 0.36
CA ASP A 553 9.78 -24.44 1.77
C ASP A 553 9.69 -22.92 1.99
N ILE A 554 8.52 -22.44 2.36
CA ILE A 554 8.28 -21.02 2.67
C ILE A 554 9.31 -20.41 3.63
N ARG A 555 9.88 -21.19 4.55
CA ARG A 555 10.86 -20.69 5.54
C ARG A 555 12.19 -20.25 4.94
N LYS A 556 12.52 -20.72 3.73
CA LYS A 556 13.76 -20.33 3.03
C LYS A 556 13.64 -19.00 2.29
N SER A 557 12.47 -18.37 2.28
CA SER A 557 12.26 -17.11 1.58
C SER A 557 13.31 -16.07 1.98
N ALA A 558 14.11 -15.63 1.00
CA ALA A 558 15.20 -14.71 1.26
C ALA A 558 14.71 -13.26 1.35
N PRO A 559 15.32 -12.44 2.22
CA PRO A 559 15.08 -11.00 2.24
C PRO A 559 15.68 -10.34 0.98
N LEU A 560 14.84 -9.71 0.17
CA LEU A 560 15.25 -9.07 -1.09
C LEU A 560 15.54 -7.57 -0.93
N MET A 561 14.79 -6.90 -0.07
CA MET A 561 14.93 -5.47 0.18
C MET A 561 14.41 -5.11 1.57
N LYS A 562 15.20 -4.40 2.37
CA LYS A 562 14.78 -3.93 3.69
C LYS A 562 13.98 -2.64 3.58
N GLY A 563 12.98 -2.47 4.45
CA GLY A 563 12.26 -1.23 4.68
C GLY A 563 10.96 -1.09 3.88
N VAL A 564 10.39 -2.17 3.35
CA VAL A 564 9.07 -2.10 2.68
C VAL A 564 7.91 -1.97 3.69
N SER A 565 6.74 -1.58 3.19
CA SER A 565 5.45 -1.54 3.91
C SER A 565 4.74 -2.89 3.92
N ALA A 566 3.67 -2.99 4.72
CA ALA A 566 2.79 -4.18 4.72
C ALA A 566 1.93 -4.29 3.47
N GLU A 567 1.68 -3.17 2.78
CA GLU A 567 1.10 -3.14 1.44
C GLU A 567 2.11 -2.46 0.50
N LEU A 568 2.26 -3.00 -0.71
CA LEU A 568 3.22 -2.54 -1.71
C LEU A 568 2.74 -2.98 -3.10
N SER A 569 3.44 -2.53 -4.13
CA SER A 569 3.23 -3.06 -5.49
C SER A 569 4.57 -3.31 -6.16
N VAL A 570 4.67 -4.40 -6.93
CA VAL A 570 5.72 -4.57 -7.94
C VAL A 570 5.03 -4.64 -9.30
N THR A 571 5.49 -3.84 -10.25
CA THR A 571 4.90 -3.80 -11.59
C THR A 571 5.96 -3.82 -12.67
N TYR A 572 5.76 -4.69 -13.67
CA TYR A 572 6.58 -4.71 -14.87
C TYR A 572 6.26 -3.51 -15.77
N LEU A 573 7.29 -2.81 -16.23
CA LEU A 573 7.16 -1.63 -17.09
C LEU A 573 7.30 -2.01 -18.57
N GLU A 574 6.22 -1.88 -19.34
CA GLU A 574 6.20 -2.27 -20.77
C GLU A 574 6.77 -1.20 -21.72
N GLU A 575 6.77 0.05 -21.26
CA GLU A 575 7.15 1.25 -22.00
C GLU A 575 7.93 2.21 -21.09
N GLY A 576 8.42 3.32 -21.67
CA GLY A 576 9.25 4.29 -20.95
C GLY A 576 10.75 3.99 -21.01
N GLU A 577 11.55 4.86 -20.41
CA GLU A 577 13.01 4.72 -20.25
C GLU A 577 13.34 3.51 -19.35
N ASN A 578 12.45 3.16 -18.42
CA ASN A 578 12.58 1.98 -17.56
C ASN A 578 11.90 0.73 -18.13
N LYS A 579 11.60 0.70 -19.43
CA LYS A 579 11.03 -0.48 -20.11
C LYS A 579 11.82 -1.75 -19.81
N GLY A 580 11.11 -2.83 -19.51
CA GLY A 580 11.69 -4.14 -19.20
C GLY A 580 12.07 -4.32 -17.74
N LYS A 581 11.93 -3.29 -16.91
CA LYS A 581 12.25 -3.35 -15.47
C LYS A 581 10.99 -3.59 -14.63
N TYR A 582 11.23 -3.96 -13.39
CA TYR A 582 10.22 -4.16 -12.35
C TYR A 582 10.33 -3.04 -11.33
N MET A 583 9.27 -2.26 -11.19
CA MET A 583 9.21 -1.13 -10.26
C MET A 583 8.47 -1.55 -8.99
N LEU A 584 9.19 -1.57 -7.86
CA LEU A 584 8.63 -1.64 -6.52
C LEU A 584 8.19 -0.24 -6.08
N VAL A 585 7.00 -0.11 -5.50
CA VAL A 585 6.52 1.10 -4.83
C VAL A 585 6.15 0.77 -3.39
N SER A 586 6.58 1.60 -2.44
CA SER A 586 6.32 1.42 -1.00
C SER A 586 6.41 2.72 -0.20
N ILE A 587 6.08 2.70 1.10
CA ILE A 587 6.56 3.70 2.06
C ILE A 587 7.72 3.10 2.84
N GLU A 588 8.85 3.80 2.83
CA GLU A 588 10.04 3.34 3.52
C GLU A 588 9.78 3.20 5.03
N ASN A 589 10.11 2.06 5.60
CA ASN A 589 9.89 1.73 7.01
C ASN A 589 8.44 1.90 7.48
N THR A 590 7.47 1.62 6.60
CA THR A 590 6.03 1.57 6.86
C THR A 590 5.34 2.91 7.15
N THR A 591 5.87 3.75 8.05
CA THR A 591 5.20 4.98 8.52
C THR A 591 6.06 6.25 8.42
N SER A 592 7.17 6.23 7.67
CA SER A 592 8.07 7.40 7.56
C SER A 592 7.49 8.57 6.77
N GLY A 593 6.42 8.34 6.00
CA GLY A 593 5.91 9.30 5.02
C GLY A 593 6.78 9.48 3.78
N ARG A 594 7.86 8.69 3.62
CA ARG A 594 8.72 8.68 2.44
C ARG A 594 8.17 7.68 1.44
N VAL A 595 7.46 8.16 0.41
CA VAL A 595 7.03 7.32 -0.71
C VAL A 595 8.23 7.08 -1.61
N VAL A 596 8.55 5.81 -1.82
CA VAL A 596 9.78 5.38 -2.48
C VAL A 596 9.50 4.43 -3.64
N ILE A 597 10.39 4.45 -4.62
CA ILE A 597 10.47 3.46 -5.69
C ILE A 597 11.80 2.73 -5.67
N SER A 598 11.83 1.54 -6.25
CA SER A 598 13.05 0.78 -6.52
C SER A 598 12.88 -0.06 -7.79
N TYR A 599 13.96 -0.26 -8.53
CA TYR A 599 13.95 -0.99 -9.80
C TYR A 599 14.75 -2.28 -9.72
N SER A 600 14.31 -3.29 -10.47
CA SER A 600 15.05 -4.54 -10.69
C SER A 600 14.95 -4.95 -12.16
N ASP A 601 15.96 -5.69 -12.65
CA ASP A 601 15.94 -6.30 -13.99
C ASP A 601 15.22 -7.67 -14.00
N THR A 602 14.91 -8.23 -12.83
CA THR A 602 14.14 -9.46 -12.67
C THR A 602 12.98 -9.26 -11.68
N PRO A 603 11.94 -10.11 -11.67
CA PRO A 603 10.83 -9.96 -10.74
C PRO A 603 11.22 -10.26 -9.28
N TYR A 604 12.40 -10.82 -9.03
CA TYR A 604 12.89 -11.25 -7.71
C TYR A 604 14.19 -10.55 -7.28
N GLY A 605 14.60 -9.48 -7.96
CA GLY A 605 15.78 -8.70 -7.61
C GLY A 605 17.05 -9.05 -8.39
N PRO A 606 18.20 -8.44 -8.04
CA PRO A 606 18.36 -7.48 -6.96
C PRO A 606 17.64 -6.15 -7.25
N PHE A 607 16.99 -5.60 -6.23
CA PHE A 607 16.35 -4.29 -6.27
C PHE A 607 17.37 -3.18 -6.00
N SER A 608 17.26 -2.06 -6.71
CA SER A 608 18.08 -0.87 -6.47
C SER A 608 17.83 -0.27 -5.09
N PRO A 609 18.72 0.58 -4.56
CA PRO A 609 18.40 1.40 -3.39
C PRO A 609 17.09 2.19 -3.60
N PHE A 610 16.38 2.49 -2.50
CA PHE A 610 15.18 3.30 -2.56
C PHE A 610 15.48 4.70 -3.10
N GLU A 611 14.70 5.12 -4.08
CA GLU A 611 14.61 6.51 -4.53
C GLU A 611 13.32 7.12 -3.97
N MET A 612 13.44 8.23 -3.24
CA MET A 612 12.26 8.94 -2.73
C MET A 612 11.65 9.79 -3.85
N ILE A 613 10.38 9.55 -4.13
CA ILE A 613 9.62 10.29 -5.14
C ILE A 613 8.66 11.31 -4.55
N TYR A 614 8.29 11.15 -3.27
CA TYR A 614 7.38 12.05 -2.59
C TYR A 614 7.50 11.95 -1.06
N GLN A 615 7.40 13.10 -0.39
CA GLN A 615 7.35 13.20 1.07
C GLN A 615 5.96 13.67 1.46
N THR A 616 5.24 12.85 2.20
CA THR A 616 3.90 13.17 2.68
C THR A 616 3.96 14.28 3.73
N THR A 617 2.97 15.18 3.75
CA THR A 617 2.95 16.38 4.60
C THR A 617 1.76 16.43 5.56
N GLU A 618 0.90 15.42 5.56
CA GLU A 618 -0.33 15.34 6.36
C GLU A 618 -0.08 15.57 7.86
N HIS A 619 1.05 15.09 8.38
CA HIS A 619 1.45 15.27 9.78
C HIS A 619 1.63 16.74 10.21
N THR A 620 1.72 17.68 9.27
CA THR A 620 1.90 19.12 9.56
C THR A 620 0.60 19.85 9.85
N TYR A 621 -0.53 19.32 9.35
CA TYR A 621 -1.84 19.93 9.47
C TYR A 621 -2.91 18.98 10.03
N LEU A 622 -2.58 17.70 10.21
CA LEU A 622 -3.37 16.68 10.89
C LEU A 622 -2.53 16.02 11.99
N ASP A 623 -3.19 15.63 13.09
CA ASP A 623 -2.62 14.70 14.07
C ASP A 623 -2.67 13.27 13.48
N ALA A 624 -1.84 13.02 12.48
CA ALA A 624 -1.88 11.83 11.63
C ALA A 624 -0.49 11.39 11.16
N PHE A 625 -0.38 10.12 10.78
CA PHE A 625 0.75 9.52 10.07
C PHE A 625 0.27 8.93 8.74
N THR A 626 1.21 8.69 7.83
CA THR A 626 0.95 8.12 6.50
C THR A 626 1.68 6.79 6.33
N TYR A 627 1.12 5.88 5.53
CA TYR A 627 1.63 4.51 5.41
C TYR A 627 1.13 3.81 4.15
N ASN A 628 1.77 2.70 3.80
CA ASN A 628 1.34 1.75 2.78
C ASN A 628 1.11 2.37 1.38
N ALA A 629 2.18 2.89 0.75
CA ALA A 629 2.08 3.34 -0.63
C ALA A 629 2.19 2.20 -1.64
N LYS A 630 1.42 2.29 -2.72
CA LYS A 630 1.44 1.32 -3.82
C LYS A 630 0.88 1.89 -5.11
N MET A 631 1.39 1.40 -6.23
CA MET A 631 0.91 1.71 -7.57
C MET A 631 -0.37 0.95 -7.90
N HIS A 632 -1.22 1.56 -8.72
CA HIS A 632 -2.45 0.97 -9.22
C HIS A 632 -2.38 0.76 -10.74
N PRO A 633 -1.89 -0.40 -11.23
CA PRO A 633 -1.76 -0.66 -12.66
C PRO A 633 -3.07 -0.45 -13.43
N SER A 634 -4.20 -0.91 -12.86
CA SER A 634 -5.52 -0.86 -13.51
C SER A 634 -6.06 0.55 -13.80
N ILE A 635 -5.50 1.60 -13.19
CA ILE A 635 -5.84 3.01 -13.45
C ILE A 635 -4.62 3.86 -13.85
N SER A 636 -3.45 3.24 -14.01
CA SER A 636 -2.21 3.87 -14.49
C SER A 636 -2.10 3.78 -16.01
N LYS A 637 -1.35 4.67 -16.65
CA LYS A 637 -1.04 4.63 -18.09
C LYS A 637 0.47 4.48 -18.29
N PRO A 638 0.95 4.08 -19.48
CA PRO A 638 2.37 4.09 -19.79
C PRO A 638 3.01 5.46 -19.49
N GLY A 639 4.11 5.46 -18.73
CA GLY A 639 4.80 6.68 -18.29
C GLY A 639 4.02 7.56 -17.31
N ARG A 640 2.84 7.12 -16.81
CA ARG A 640 2.00 7.88 -15.87
C ARG A 640 1.34 6.95 -14.86
N TYR A 641 1.92 6.86 -13.68
CA TYR A 641 1.57 5.85 -12.69
C TYR A 641 0.80 6.48 -11.54
N ILE A 642 -0.41 5.99 -11.28
CA ILE A 642 -1.22 6.40 -10.13
C ILE A 642 -0.77 5.58 -8.92
N ILE A 643 -0.36 6.27 -7.88
CA ILE A 643 0.07 5.71 -6.60
C ILE A 643 -0.85 6.26 -5.52
N THR A 644 -1.25 5.39 -4.60
CA THR A 644 -1.95 5.83 -3.37
C THR A 644 -1.11 5.60 -2.15
N TYR A 645 -1.44 6.30 -1.07
CA TYR A 645 -1.01 6.00 0.29
C TYR A 645 -2.15 6.30 1.28
N ASN A 646 -2.08 5.67 2.45
CA ASN A 646 -3.08 5.79 3.50
C ASN A 646 -2.70 6.88 4.52
N VAL A 647 -3.70 7.47 5.17
CA VAL A 647 -3.56 8.45 6.27
C VAL A 647 -4.35 7.94 7.48
N ASN A 648 -3.70 7.84 8.65
CA ASN A 648 -4.33 7.32 9.88
C ASN A 648 -3.81 8.08 11.11
N SER A 649 -4.42 7.87 12.27
CA SER A 649 -4.04 8.47 13.55
C SER A 649 -4.13 7.44 14.67
N THR A 650 -3.22 7.53 15.63
CA THR A 650 -3.31 6.78 16.89
C THR A 650 -4.26 7.44 17.89
N ASN A 651 -4.74 8.65 17.60
CA ASN A 651 -5.66 9.40 18.45
C ASN A 651 -7.11 9.23 17.96
N MET A 652 -7.92 8.56 18.78
CA MET A 652 -9.33 8.28 18.47
C MET A 652 -10.16 9.55 18.19
N ASN A 653 -9.83 10.69 18.82
CA ASN A 653 -10.54 11.94 18.57
C ASN A 653 -10.23 12.51 17.19
N SER A 654 -9.00 12.30 16.70
CA SER A 654 -8.55 12.76 15.38
C SER A 654 -9.30 12.05 14.26
N LEU A 655 -9.74 10.80 14.48
CA LEU A 655 -10.57 10.04 13.53
C LEU A 655 -11.93 10.69 13.22
N ARG A 656 -12.34 11.72 13.96
CA ARG A 656 -13.51 12.54 13.59
C ARG A 656 -13.27 13.39 12.35
N ASN A 657 -12.02 13.77 12.06
CA ASN A 657 -11.69 14.49 10.84
C ASN A 657 -11.73 13.52 9.64
N SER A 658 -12.55 13.82 8.63
CA SER A 658 -12.77 12.96 7.47
C SER A 658 -11.57 12.86 6.53
N LEU A 659 -10.60 13.78 6.64
CA LEU A 659 -9.34 13.70 5.92
C LEU A 659 -8.43 12.58 6.43
N ILE A 660 -8.68 12.05 7.64
CA ILE A 660 -8.05 10.84 8.18
C ILE A 660 -8.90 9.63 7.81
N TYR A 661 -8.26 8.51 7.47
CA TYR A 661 -8.86 7.35 6.79
C TYR A 661 -9.39 7.72 5.41
N TYR A 662 -8.64 8.53 4.66
CA TYR A 662 -8.96 8.86 3.28
C TYR A 662 -7.75 8.61 2.39
N PRO A 663 -7.88 7.86 1.28
CA PRO A 663 -6.75 7.60 0.39
C PRO A 663 -6.25 8.92 -0.21
N ARG A 664 -4.94 9.05 -0.34
CA ARG A 664 -4.28 10.14 -1.06
C ARG A 664 -3.76 9.60 -2.38
N PHE A 665 -3.82 10.42 -3.42
CA PHE A 665 -3.42 10.03 -4.77
C PHE A 665 -2.27 10.94 -5.24
N ILE A 666 -1.23 10.33 -5.77
CA ILE A 666 -0.18 11.00 -6.52
C ILE A 666 -0.05 10.32 -7.88
N GLU A 667 0.38 11.09 -8.89
CA GLU A 667 0.74 10.60 -10.21
C GLU A 667 2.24 10.79 -10.38
N LEU A 668 2.94 9.69 -10.68
CA LEU A 668 4.34 9.69 -11.09
C LEU A 668 4.41 9.72 -12.61
N ILE A 669 5.02 10.75 -13.17
CA ILE A 669 5.04 11.02 -14.61
C ILE A 669 6.47 10.98 -15.10
N GLU A 670 6.73 10.15 -16.10
CA GLU A 670 8.04 10.04 -16.73
C GLU A 670 8.30 11.20 -17.69
N VAL A 671 9.44 11.86 -17.53
CA VAL A 671 9.84 12.96 -18.41
C VAL A 671 10.25 12.40 -19.77
N LYS A 672 9.63 12.92 -20.83
CA LYS A 672 9.93 12.52 -22.22
C LYS A 672 11.29 13.05 -22.63
N ARG A 673 12.07 12.21 -23.31
CA ARG A 673 13.33 12.62 -23.92
C ARG A 673 13.05 13.51 -25.13
N LYS A 674 13.81 14.60 -25.25
CA LYS A 674 13.75 15.48 -26.41
C LYS A 674 14.33 14.75 -27.63
N GLU A 675 13.52 14.57 -28.68
CA GLU A 675 14.01 13.97 -29.91
C GLU A 675 15.12 14.83 -30.53
N ALA A 676 16.26 14.20 -30.84
CA ALA A 676 17.32 14.85 -31.59
C ALA A 676 16.79 15.17 -33.00
N LYS A 677 16.58 16.46 -33.31
CA LYS A 677 16.29 16.88 -34.68
C LYS A 677 17.49 16.55 -35.56
N TRP A 678 17.48 15.39 -36.22
CA TRP A 678 18.33 15.17 -37.37
C TRP A 678 17.83 16.07 -38.49
N ASN A 679 18.52 17.21 -38.68
CA ASN A 679 18.45 17.96 -39.92
C ASN A 679 18.90 17.02 -41.04
N LYS A 680 17.93 16.40 -41.75
CA LYS A 680 18.17 15.89 -43.10
C LYS A 680 18.42 17.12 -43.98
N GLY A 681 19.67 17.56 -44.03
CA GLY A 681 20.14 18.49 -45.03
C GLY A 681 20.00 17.82 -46.40
N ILE A 682 19.11 18.36 -47.23
CA ILE A 682 19.13 18.23 -48.68
C ILE A 682 19.70 19.53 -49.22
#